data_AF-A0A367K1G8-F1
#
_entry.id   AF-A0A367K1G8-F1
#
_cell.length_a   1.000
_cell.length_b   1.000
_cell.length_c   1.000
_cell.angle_alpha   90.00
_cell.angle_beta   90.00
_cell.angle_gamma   90.00
#
_symmetry.space_group_name_H-M   'P 1'
#
loop_
_entity.id
_entity.type
_entity.pdbx_description
1 polymer ?
#
loop_
_entity_poly.entity_id
_entity_poly.type
_entity_poly.pdbx_seq_one_letter_code
_entity_poly.pdbx_strand_id
1 'polypeptide(L)'
;MDCIPKDQAIQWIHSLLGSCVYGYAELSSQLFGYTSLFCWLCAQLPQMVENYQLQSADGLSLYLLYFWLAGDVANTVSCILNRQLPFQIYLAFYFCMTDLVLLFQYFYYRKSSFIESKAQELFATESREIVETTPILSTSPTYGSVKNSKRQLLALFLVFGFKSQSNLVVDSVVLGRLLAWACTIFYLSSRIPQIIKNHKRHSVEGLSLALFSFAVVGNITYALSIILHPGHTRETFINALPFIISAAGTLLFDMIIYIQFLWYNRQKDKILENRAIVEPEITIENTIDLIDKYYVAVPTPIESWKDDDLQLLKSPIGQRFAADLFTTTDLQDKPDFKLLTSKQRIFKSLFQYFDPIIAEGLVDVTKEPAYKETWAIYSKLENSLYPWIKPFWKNAFEINMTIKQDKGIVMCVGEDQFKHAASAVRALREVLKSDLPIEIFYINQYDLSKGKRDYFEAFKNVKTVDISTIINDEYTQFGGWAIKPYAMLASSFRHVILMDADVFMFQKPDTLFEDEGYKRTGALFFLDRTLFNDYEDGRRWLKSFLPTYSTYVEQSRWWKKTSAHEQESGIVVMDKKKVLFGLLSTCKMNDKQERDKVSYKHSHGDKETFWTGFEMVQTPYLFPRSYGAVLGGLGDAGAEGTVCGNQLHLDTNKRPWWWNGGLLRDKNRWENRYLIFTHYAEGEDWQFETSCIKEKDRIYELNEREKEIGEKLIELDKERKKADDI
;
A
#
# COMPACT_ATOMS: atom_id res chain seq x y z
N MET A 1 59.06 -7.82 15.59
CA MET A 1 59.86 -9.00 15.95
C MET A 1 60.17 -9.74 14.66
N ASP A 2 61.42 -10.08 14.39
CA ASP A 2 61.76 -10.94 13.25
C ASP A 2 61.24 -12.37 13.51
N CYS A 3 60.62 -12.99 12.51
CA CYS A 3 60.16 -14.38 12.59
C CYS A 3 61.38 -15.33 12.59
N ILE A 4 61.44 -16.26 13.55
CA ILE A 4 62.53 -17.24 13.67
C ILE A 4 61.91 -18.62 13.95
N PRO A 5 62.11 -19.65 13.08
CA PRO A 5 62.86 -19.63 11.81
C PRO A 5 62.09 -18.93 10.67
N LYS A 6 62.76 -18.05 9.93
CA LYS A 6 62.14 -17.22 8.86
C LYS A 6 61.54 -18.06 7.73
N ASP A 7 62.14 -19.21 7.43
CA ASP A 7 61.77 -20.18 6.39
C ASP A 7 60.51 -21.02 6.72
N GLN A 8 60.08 -21.04 7.98
CA GLN A 8 58.90 -21.78 8.42
C GLN A 8 57.64 -20.90 8.55
N ALA A 9 57.80 -19.57 8.46
CA ALA A 9 56.70 -18.61 8.56
C ALA A 9 56.04 -18.36 7.19
N ILE A 10 54.72 -18.18 7.19
CA ILE A 10 53.95 -17.83 5.99
C ILE A 10 54.26 -16.37 5.58
N GLN A 11 55.09 -16.21 4.55
CA GLN A 11 55.71 -14.92 4.18
C GLN A 11 54.74 -13.79 3.82
N TRP A 12 53.63 -14.10 3.14
CA TRP A 12 52.67 -13.07 2.72
C TRP A 12 51.96 -12.43 3.93
N ILE A 13 51.77 -13.18 5.02
CA ILE A 13 51.13 -12.69 6.25
C ILE A 13 52.07 -11.77 7.01
N HIS A 14 53.33 -12.17 7.13
CA HIS A 14 54.34 -11.33 7.75
C HIS A 14 54.48 -9.99 7.02
N SER A 15 54.41 -10.01 5.69
CA SER A 15 54.49 -8.81 4.84
C SER A 15 53.28 -7.89 4.97
N LEU A 16 52.08 -8.45 5.17
CA LEU A 16 50.81 -7.70 5.20
C LEU A 16 50.40 -7.27 6.62
N LEU A 17 50.64 -8.13 7.62
CA LEU A 17 50.09 -8.02 8.98
C LEU A 17 51.18 -7.94 10.06
N GLY A 18 52.46 -8.16 9.70
CA GLY A 18 53.59 -8.09 10.64
C GLY A 18 53.67 -9.24 11.66
N SER A 19 52.75 -10.22 11.60
CA SER A 19 52.70 -11.39 12.47
C SER A 19 53.51 -12.57 11.92
N CYS A 20 54.07 -13.39 12.81
CA CYS A 20 54.81 -14.60 12.46
C CYS A 20 53.90 -15.81 12.64
N VAL A 21 53.47 -16.44 11.54
CA VAL A 21 52.51 -17.56 11.55
C VAL A 21 53.18 -18.84 11.07
N TYR A 22 53.12 -19.89 11.88
CA TYR A 22 53.74 -21.17 11.63
C TYR A 22 52.65 -22.26 11.53
N GLY A 23 52.35 -22.67 10.30
CA GLY A 23 51.40 -23.77 10.01
C GLY A 23 49.93 -23.35 9.84
N TYR A 24 49.12 -24.30 9.34
CA TYR A 24 47.74 -24.05 8.92
C TYR A 24 46.74 -23.81 10.06
N ALA A 25 47.00 -24.37 11.25
CA ALA A 25 46.15 -24.18 12.43
C ALA A 25 46.27 -22.74 12.97
N GLU A 26 47.50 -22.22 13.11
CA GLU A 26 47.75 -20.84 13.53
C GLU A 26 47.21 -19.83 12.50
N LEU A 27 47.39 -20.14 11.20
CA LEU A 27 46.79 -19.36 10.11
C LEU A 27 45.28 -19.27 10.24
N SER A 28 44.62 -20.41 10.39
CA SER A 28 43.16 -20.47 10.50
C SER A 28 42.66 -19.72 11.72
N SER A 29 43.34 -19.88 12.87
CA SER A 29 43.05 -19.14 14.10
C SER A 29 43.10 -17.62 13.89
N GLN A 30 44.15 -17.10 13.23
CA GLN A 30 44.28 -15.66 12.96
C GLN A 30 43.22 -15.15 11.97
N LEU A 31 42.96 -15.87 10.89
CA LEU A 31 41.93 -15.49 9.91
C LEU A 31 40.54 -15.45 10.54
N PHE A 32 40.21 -16.44 11.38
CA PHE A 32 38.96 -16.43 12.13
C PHE A 32 38.90 -15.29 13.15
N GLY A 33 40.02 -14.96 13.81
CA GLY A 33 40.11 -13.79 14.70
C GLY A 33 39.83 -12.47 13.98
N TYR A 34 40.42 -12.24 12.81
CA TYR A 34 40.16 -11.04 12.01
C TYR A 34 38.73 -10.99 11.47
N THR A 35 38.21 -12.14 11.01
CA THR A 35 36.82 -12.23 10.56
C THR A 35 35.86 -11.88 11.69
N SER A 36 36.11 -12.41 12.88
CA SER A 36 35.31 -12.11 14.08
C SER A 36 35.33 -10.63 14.41
N LEU A 37 36.52 -10.02 14.42
CA LEU A 37 36.69 -8.59 14.68
C LEU A 37 35.90 -7.75 13.67
N PHE A 38 36.01 -8.07 12.38
CA PHE A 38 35.27 -7.38 11.33
C PHE A 38 33.75 -7.49 11.54
N CYS A 39 33.25 -8.70 11.80
CA CYS A 39 31.82 -8.91 12.05
C CYS A 39 31.32 -8.10 13.24
N TRP A 40 32.06 -8.07 14.35
CA TRP A 40 31.67 -7.31 15.55
C TRP A 40 31.75 -5.80 15.35
N LEU A 41 32.73 -5.30 14.60
CA LEU A 41 32.79 -3.87 14.26
C LEU A 41 31.57 -3.43 13.44
N CYS A 42 31.03 -4.31 12.60
CA CYS A 42 29.89 -4.01 11.73
C CYS A 42 28.52 -4.43 12.30
N ALA A 43 28.45 -5.22 13.37
CA ALA A 43 27.23 -5.92 13.79
C ALA A 43 26.07 -4.96 14.11
N GLN A 44 26.31 -3.88 14.85
CA GLN A 44 25.26 -2.94 15.26
C GLN A 44 24.80 -1.99 14.14
N LEU A 45 25.61 -1.78 13.08
CA LEU A 45 25.32 -0.80 12.03
C LEU A 45 24.01 -1.06 11.28
N PRO A 46 23.69 -2.30 10.82
CA PRO A 46 22.43 -2.59 10.16
C PRO A 46 21.21 -2.18 10.99
N GLN A 47 21.23 -2.43 12.29
CA GLN A 47 20.11 -2.04 13.16
C GLN A 47 20.02 -0.52 13.35
N MET A 48 21.16 0.18 13.42
CA MET A 48 21.15 1.65 13.47
C MET A 48 20.51 2.25 12.21
N VAL A 49 20.83 1.68 11.04
CA VAL A 49 20.24 2.05 9.75
C VAL A 49 18.76 1.72 9.72
N GLU A 50 18.36 0.54 10.18
CA GLU A 50 16.96 0.11 10.21
C GLU A 50 16.10 1.02 11.10
N ASN A 51 16.58 1.36 12.30
CA ASN A 51 15.89 2.31 13.18
C ASN A 51 15.74 3.69 12.52
N TYR A 52 16.77 4.13 11.78
CA TYR A 52 16.75 5.39 11.07
C TYR A 52 15.77 5.37 9.89
N GLN A 53 15.76 4.30 9.09
CA GLN A 53 14.83 4.18 7.96
C GLN A 53 13.38 4.09 8.42
N LEU A 54 13.11 3.35 9.48
CA LEU A 54 11.76 3.17 10.04
C LEU A 54 11.30 4.34 10.92
N GLN A 55 12.21 5.27 11.26
CA GLN A 55 11.99 6.31 12.27
C GLN A 55 11.39 5.76 13.58
N SER A 56 11.69 4.50 13.90
CA SER A 56 11.18 3.76 15.04
C SER A 56 12.23 2.78 15.56
N ALA A 57 12.23 2.58 16.88
CA ALA A 57 13.06 1.57 17.54
C ALA A 57 12.20 0.51 18.25
N ASP A 58 10.92 0.39 17.88
CA ASP A 58 9.98 -0.54 18.50
C ASP A 58 10.31 -2.02 18.21
N GLY A 59 11.19 -2.29 17.25
CA GLY A 59 11.80 -3.60 17.03
C GLY A 59 12.63 -4.10 18.21
N LEU A 60 13.35 -3.21 18.90
CA LEU A 60 14.39 -3.56 19.87
C LEU A 60 13.89 -3.61 21.31
N SER A 61 14.32 -4.61 22.06
CA SER A 61 14.11 -4.68 23.51
C SER A 61 15.06 -3.73 24.23
N LEU A 62 14.53 -2.86 25.10
CA LEU A 62 15.37 -2.00 25.94
C LEU A 62 16.33 -2.82 26.81
N TYR A 63 15.88 -3.99 27.28
CA TYR A 63 16.71 -4.88 28.10
C TYR A 63 17.85 -5.54 27.30
N LEU A 64 17.66 -5.79 26.00
CA LEU A 64 18.75 -6.24 25.11
C LEU A 64 19.87 -5.19 25.10
N LEU A 65 19.51 -3.94 24.85
CA LEU A 65 20.45 -2.81 24.81
C LEU A 65 21.14 -2.57 26.16
N TYR A 66 20.38 -2.69 27.25
CA TYR A 66 20.95 -2.58 28.60
C TYR A 66 21.99 -3.66 28.88
N PHE A 67 21.69 -4.92 28.54
CA PHE A 67 22.61 -6.03 28.79
C PHE A 67 23.87 -5.96 27.92
N TRP A 68 23.78 -5.47 26.68
CA TRP A 68 24.96 -5.19 25.87
C TRP A 68 25.84 -4.10 26.50
N LEU A 69 25.25 -2.95 26.85
CA LEU A 69 26.01 -1.86 27.44
C LEU A 69 26.68 -2.28 28.77
N ALA A 70 25.95 -3.01 29.62
CA ALA A 70 26.50 -3.51 30.88
C ALA A 70 27.66 -4.49 30.66
N GLY A 71 27.56 -5.37 29.66
CA GLY A 71 28.63 -6.26 29.24
C GLY A 71 29.86 -5.50 28.75
N ASP A 72 29.67 -4.53 27.85
CA ASP A 72 30.76 -3.76 27.25
C ASP A 72 31.48 -2.88 28.27
N VAL A 73 30.75 -2.30 29.22
CA VAL A 73 31.35 -1.54 30.33
C VAL A 73 32.17 -2.47 31.22
N ALA A 74 31.65 -3.65 31.58
CA ALA A 74 32.40 -4.63 32.36
C ALA A 74 33.65 -5.10 31.62
N ASN A 75 33.57 -5.30 30.31
CA ASN A 75 34.70 -5.65 29.45
C ASN A 75 35.76 -4.53 29.41
N THR A 76 35.33 -3.28 29.22
CA THR A 76 36.23 -2.11 29.19
C THR A 76 37.00 -1.95 30.51
N VAL A 77 36.29 -2.05 31.65
CA VAL A 77 36.91 -1.99 32.98
C VAL A 77 37.90 -3.15 33.17
N SER A 78 37.54 -4.36 32.74
CA SER A 78 38.42 -5.53 32.80
C SER A 78 39.70 -5.33 31.96
N CYS A 79 39.60 -4.81 30.73
CA CYS A 79 40.76 -4.54 29.87
C CYS A 79 41.72 -3.53 30.50
N ILE A 80 41.19 -2.48 31.13
CA ILE A 80 42.00 -1.46 31.83
C ILE A 80 42.70 -2.05 33.05
N LEU A 81 41.97 -2.78 33.89
CA LEU A 81 42.52 -3.38 35.12
C LEU A 81 43.60 -4.42 34.82
N ASN A 82 43.42 -5.23 33.77
CA ASN A 82 44.38 -6.24 33.35
C ASN A 82 45.53 -5.69 32.50
N ARG A 83 45.58 -4.37 32.25
CA ARG A 83 46.60 -3.71 31.41
C ARG A 83 46.78 -4.40 30.05
N GLN A 84 45.66 -4.73 29.42
CA GLN A 84 45.66 -5.36 28.09
C GLN A 84 46.19 -4.41 27.02
N LEU A 85 46.45 -4.93 25.81
CA LEU A 85 47.07 -4.16 24.73
C LEU A 85 46.20 -2.95 24.37
N PRO A 86 46.79 -1.78 24.01
CA PRO A 86 46.03 -0.55 23.74
C PRO A 86 44.88 -0.73 22.74
N PHE A 87 45.06 -1.54 21.70
CA PHE A 87 44.01 -1.79 20.71
C PHE A 87 42.76 -2.48 21.30
N GLN A 88 42.94 -3.37 22.29
CA GLN A 88 41.83 -4.08 22.95
C GLN A 88 41.01 -3.10 23.81
N ILE A 89 41.69 -2.13 24.43
CA ILE A 89 41.05 -1.06 25.19
C ILE A 89 40.24 -0.16 24.24
N TYR A 90 40.83 0.28 23.11
CA TYR A 90 40.11 1.09 22.13
C TYR A 90 38.89 0.39 21.54
N LEU A 91 39.00 -0.91 21.27
CA LEU A 91 37.89 -1.71 20.78
C LEU A 91 36.76 -1.84 21.82
N ALA A 92 37.10 -2.01 23.11
CA ALA A 92 36.10 -2.06 24.17
C ALA A 92 35.34 -0.72 24.31
N PHE A 93 36.04 0.42 24.18
CA PHE A 93 35.39 1.74 24.13
C PHE A 93 34.48 1.92 22.90
N TYR A 94 34.89 1.40 21.74
CA TYR A 94 34.07 1.43 20.52
C TYR A 94 32.71 0.75 20.74
N PHE A 95 32.69 -0.44 21.34
CA PHE A 95 31.44 -1.17 21.57
C PHE A 95 30.50 -0.43 22.54
N CYS A 96 31.03 0.13 23.64
CA CYS A 96 30.26 1.03 24.50
C CYS A 96 29.64 2.21 23.73
N MET A 97 30.40 2.81 22.80
CA MET A 97 29.92 3.93 21.99
C MET A 97 28.77 3.50 21.06
N THR A 98 28.90 2.36 20.38
CA THR A 98 27.84 1.85 19.50
C THR A 98 26.55 1.53 20.26
N ASP A 99 26.67 0.99 21.48
CA ASP A 99 25.52 0.70 22.34
C ASP A 99 24.81 1.98 22.78
N LEU A 100 25.57 3.03 23.12
CA LEU A 100 25.01 4.34 23.46
C LEU A 100 24.27 4.98 22.27
N VAL A 101 24.73 4.79 21.03
CA VAL A 101 24.03 5.27 19.84
C VAL A 101 22.68 4.56 19.66
N LEU A 102 22.63 3.24 19.80
CA LEU A 102 21.36 2.49 19.73
C LEU A 102 20.39 2.87 20.86
N LEU A 103 20.90 3.05 22.09
CA LEU A 103 20.09 3.55 23.21
C LEU A 103 19.57 4.96 22.95
N PHE A 104 20.39 5.84 22.37
CA PHE A 104 19.96 7.17 21.96
C PHE A 104 18.82 7.10 20.94
N GLN A 105 18.97 6.31 19.86
CA GLN A 105 17.90 6.10 18.88
C GLN A 105 16.63 5.56 19.53
N TYR A 106 16.76 4.59 20.45
CA TYR A 106 15.64 4.01 21.17
C TYR A 106 14.79 5.06 21.90
N PHE A 107 15.43 5.94 22.68
CA PHE A 107 14.72 6.99 23.40
C PHE A 107 14.28 8.15 22.50
N TYR A 108 15.05 8.48 21.46
CA TYR A 108 14.75 9.56 20.53
C TYR A 108 13.45 9.27 19.75
N TYR A 109 13.37 8.13 19.08
CA TYR A 109 12.21 7.79 18.26
C TYR A 109 10.95 7.57 19.09
N ARG A 110 11.06 7.00 20.29
CA ARG A 110 9.93 6.84 21.21
C ARG A 110 9.40 8.15 21.78
N LYS A 111 10.27 9.16 21.97
CA LYS A 111 9.85 10.49 22.39
C LYS A 111 9.19 11.25 21.23
N SER A 112 9.72 11.11 20.01
CA SER A 112 9.15 11.74 18.81
C SER A 112 7.72 11.24 18.57
N SER A 113 7.50 9.92 18.60
CA SER A 113 6.16 9.35 18.41
C SER A 113 5.16 9.80 19.48
N PHE A 114 5.59 9.92 20.74
CA PHE A 114 4.74 10.47 21.80
C PHE A 114 4.41 11.97 21.63
N ILE A 115 5.36 12.76 21.12
CA ILE A 115 5.12 14.18 20.84
C ILE A 115 4.15 14.32 19.68
N GLU A 116 4.30 13.52 18.64
CA GLU A 116 3.44 13.52 17.46
C GLU A 116 2.01 13.12 17.80
N SER A 117 1.83 12.05 18.58
CA SER A 117 0.50 11.63 19.05
C SER A 117 -0.17 12.72 19.90
N LYS A 118 0.60 13.39 20.75
CA LYS A 118 0.10 14.47 21.60
C LYS A 118 -0.14 15.77 20.83
N ALA A 119 0.64 16.04 19.79
CA ALA A 119 0.42 17.16 18.89
C ALA A 119 -0.87 16.94 18.08
N GLN A 120 -1.09 15.75 17.52
CA GLN A 120 -2.36 15.39 16.87
C GLN A 120 -3.55 15.53 17.83
N GLU A 121 -3.42 15.11 19.09
CA GLU A 121 -4.45 15.31 20.11
C GLU A 121 -4.70 16.81 20.42
N LEU A 122 -3.64 17.62 20.51
CA LEU A 122 -3.75 19.08 20.70
C LEU A 122 -4.39 19.76 19.48
N PHE A 123 -3.96 19.43 18.26
CA PHE A 123 -4.53 19.98 17.03
C PHE A 123 -6.00 19.59 16.85
N ALA A 124 -6.39 18.37 17.24
CA ALA A 124 -7.80 17.94 17.29
C ALA A 124 -8.63 18.70 18.33
N THR A 125 -7.99 19.23 19.38
CA THR A 125 -8.63 20.03 20.43
C THR A 125 -8.73 21.51 20.03
N GLU A 126 -7.70 22.05 19.39
CA GLU A 126 -7.64 23.44 18.92
C GLU A 126 -8.58 23.68 17.73
N SER A 127 -8.71 22.69 16.83
CA SER A 127 -9.71 22.73 15.75
C SER A 127 -11.16 22.62 16.24
N ARG A 128 -11.39 22.10 17.46
CA ARG A 128 -12.71 22.14 18.13
C ARG A 128 -13.03 23.53 18.70
N GLU A 129 -12.05 24.25 19.24
CA GLU A 129 -12.25 25.60 19.79
C GLU A 129 -12.44 26.67 18.71
N ILE A 130 -11.82 26.53 17.53
CA ILE A 130 -11.93 27.50 16.42
C ILE A 130 -13.32 27.50 15.76
N VAL A 131 -14.09 26.42 15.87
CA VAL A 131 -15.46 26.34 15.33
C VAL A 131 -16.48 27.07 16.21
N GLU A 132 -16.17 27.33 17.49
CA GLU A 132 -17.18 27.85 18.42
C GLU A 132 -17.15 29.36 18.68
N THR A 133 -16.12 30.16 18.36
CA THR A 133 -16.16 31.60 18.70
C THR A 133 -15.32 32.58 17.85
N THR A 134 -15.96 33.63 17.32
CA THR A 134 -15.49 35.04 17.41
C THR A 134 -16.70 35.98 17.54
N PRO A 135 -16.62 37.16 18.21
CA PRO A 135 -15.72 37.59 19.30
C PRO A 135 -16.49 38.17 20.53
N ILE A 136 -15.85 38.29 21.70
CA ILE A 136 -15.82 39.48 22.59
C ILE A 136 -14.85 39.23 23.77
N LEU A 137 -13.85 40.10 23.82
CA LEU A 137 -13.11 40.67 24.95
C LEU A 137 -12.85 39.91 26.28
N SER A 138 -11.55 39.91 26.59
CA SER A 138 -10.91 39.93 27.92
C SER A 138 -11.08 38.72 28.83
N THR A 139 -9.98 38.03 29.09
CA THR A 139 -9.23 38.14 30.35
C THR A 139 -7.96 37.30 30.29
N SER A 140 -6.85 37.84 30.78
CA SER A 140 -5.57 37.14 30.89
C SER A 140 -5.68 35.95 31.84
N PRO A 141 -5.22 34.73 31.48
CA PRO A 141 -4.98 33.69 32.45
C PRO A 141 -3.53 33.81 32.96
N THR A 142 -3.44 34.12 34.24
CA THR A 142 -2.28 33.89 35.11
C THR A 142 -1.60 32.55 34.85
N TYR A 143 -0.29 32.60 34.65
CA TYR A 143 0.62 31.46 34.54
C TYR A 143 0.61 30.66 35.85
N GLY A 144 -0.24 29.63 35.90
CA GLY A 144 -0.27 28.65 36.99
C GLY A 144 0.97 27.77 36.92
N SER A 145 1.93 28.03 37.80
CA SER A 145 3.11 27.21 38.04
C SER A 145 2.71 25.78 38.47
N VAL A 146 2.57 24.87 37.50
CA VAL A 146 2.52 23.43 37.76
C VAL A 146 3.94 22.96 38.09
N LYS A 147 4.18 22.71 39.38
CA LYS A 147 5.37 22.04 39.89
C LYS A 147 5.55 20.69 39.20
N ASN A 148 6.45 20.64 38.24
CA ASN A 148 6.94 19.40 37.65
C ASN A 148 7.73 18.63 38.73
N SER A 149 7.13 17.55 39.23
CA SER A 149 7.84 16.49 39.94
C SER A 149 8.70 15.70 38.94
N LYS A 150 9.81 16.31 38.51
CA LYS A 150 10.90 15.64 37.79
C LYS A 150 12.03 15.34 38.77
N ARG A 151 11.89 14.29 39.56
CA ARG A 151 13.00 13.71 40.34
C ARG A 151 12.88 12.19 40.47
N GLN A 152 12.80 11.44 39.37
CA GLN A 152 13.02 9.98 39.44
C GLN A 152 13.78 9.34 38.27
N LEU A 153 14.37 10.10 37.32
CA LEU A 153 15.13 9.49 36.21
C LEU A 153 16.57 10.00 36.02
N LEU A 154 17.12 10.74 37.00
CA LEU A 154 18.53 11.14 37.01
C LEU A 154 19.37 10.45 38.12
N ALA A 155 18.83 9.40 38.73
CA ALA A 155 19.44 8.71 39.86
C ALA A 155 19.95 7.29 39.53
N LEU A 156 20.32 7.02 38.27
CA LEU A 156 20.90 5.74 37.86
C LEU A 156 22.27 5.82 37.16
N PHE A 157 22.86 7.02 37.06
CA PHE A 157 24.20 7.20 36.47
C PHE A 157 25.26 7.75 37.44
N LEU A 158 24.97 7.84 38.75
CA LEU A 158 25.92 8.37 39.75
C LEU A 158 25.91 7.59 41.06
N VAL A 159 26.06 6.26 41.00
CA VAL A 159 26.49 5.48 42.17
C VAL A 159 27.59 4.51 41.73
N PHE A 160 28.78 5.05 41.48
CA PHE A 160 30.05 4.40 41.83
C PHE A 160 31.12 5.47 42.09
N GLY A 161 30.81 6.39 43.00
CA GLY A 161 31.83 7.08 43.77
C GLY A 161 32.29 6.14 44.89
N PHE A 162 33.20 5.21 44.60
CA PHE A 162 33.89 4.47 45.65
C PHE A 162 34.79 5.43 46.42
N LYS A 163 34.32 5.90 47.58
CA LYS A 163 35.22 6.36 48.63
C LYS A 163 35.81 5.10 49.25
N SER A 164 36.96 4.67 48.74
CA SER A 164 37.72 3.53 49.25
C SER A 164 38.20 3.83 50.66
N GLN A 165 37.58 3.19 51.64
CA GLN A 165 38.15 3.05 52.96
C GLN A 165 37.75 1.70 53.55
N SER A 166 38.36 0.63 53.04
CA SER A 166 38.55 -0.63 53.76
C SER A 166 39.72 -1.40 53.13
N ASN A 167 40.65 -1.84 53.97
CA ASN A 167 41.78 -2.69 53.60
C ASN A 167 41.30 -4.09 53.21
N LEU A 168 40.85 -4.25 51.97
CA LEU A 168 40.74 -5.56 51.31
C LEU A 168 41.53 -5.48 50.01
N VAL A 169 42.79 -5.95 50.03
CA VAL A 169 43.61 -6.09 48.82
C VAL A 169 43.05 -7.28 48.04
N VAL A 170 42.03 -7.05 47.22
CA VAL A 170 41.62 -8.01 46.20
C VAL A 170 42.64 -7.92 45.07
N ASP A 171 43.29 -9.04 44.76
CA ASP A 171 44.22 -9.13 43.63
C ASP A 171 43.55 -8.66 42.33
N SER A 172 44.18 -7.72 41.62
CA SER A 172 43.69 -7.17 40.35
C SER A 172 43.36 -8.26 39.32
N VAL A 173 44.07 -9.39 39.35
CA VAL A 173 43.83 -10.53 38.47
C VAL A 173 42.54 -11.26 38.82
N VAL A 174 42.23 -11.41 40.11
CA VAL A 174 40.99 -12.03 40.59
C VAL A 174 39.79 -11.15 40.25
N LEU A 175 39.91 -9.84 40.44
CA LEU A 175 38.87 -8.89 40.06
C LEU A 175 38.61 -8.89 38.55
N GLY A 176 39.65 -8.94 37.72
CA GLY A 176 39.54 -9.06 36.26
C GLY A 176 38.83 -10.34 35.81
N ARG A 177 39.09 -11.47 36.48
CA ARG A 177 38.40 -12.75 36.21
C ARG A 177 36.92 -12.70 36.59
N LEU A 178 36.58 -12.11 37.74
CA LEU A 178 35.18 -11.95 38.15
C LEU A 178 34.39 -11.07 37.17
N LEU A 179 35.01 -9.97 36.69
CA LEU A 179 34.41 -9.10 35.68
C LEU A 179 34.24 -9.80 34.33
N ALA A 180 35.17 -10.67 33.92
CA ALA A 180 35.03 -11.47 32.70
C ALA A 180 33.84 -12.44 32.79
N TRP A 181 33.66 -13.13 33.92
CA TRP A 181 32.47 -13.97 34.13
C TRP A 181 31.17 -13.16 34.22
N ALA A 182 31.19 -11.96 34.81
CA ALA A 182 30.04 -11.05 34.80
C ALA A 182 29.68 -10.61 33.37
N CYS A 183 30.69 -10.29 32.56
CA CYS A 183 30.55 -9.98 31.14
C CYS A 183 29.91 -11.15 30.36
N THR A 184 30.39 -12.38 30.59
CA THR A 184 29.81 -13.61 30.02
C THR A 184 28.33 -13.74 30.34
N ILE A 185 27.92 -13.49 31.59
CA ILE A 185 26.51 -13.58 32.01
C ILE A 185 25.66 -12.53 31.30
N PHE A 186 26.14 -11.29 31.18
CA PHE A 186 25.41 -10.22 30.49
C PHE A 186 25.23 -10.51 29.00
N TYR A 187 26.29 -10.92 28.30
CA TYR A 187 26.19 -11.27 26.88
C TYR A 187 25.32 -12.49 26.64
N LEU A 188 25.45 -13.53 27.46
CA LEU A 188 24.60 -14.72 27.36
C LEU A 188 23.12 -14.38 27.56
N SER A 189 22.82 -13.51 28.54
CA SER A 189 21.44 -13.17 28.92
C SER A 189 20.80 -12.13 27.99
N SER A 190 21.60 -11.36 27.26
CA SER A 190 21.16 -10.22 26.45
C SER A 190 20.07 -10.57 25.41
N ARG A 191 20.13 -11.76 24.80
CA ARG A 191 19.20 -12.18 23.74
C ARG A 191 17.83 -12.58 24.27
N ILE A 192 17.74 -13.04 25.53
CA ILE A 192 16.50 -13.57 26.12
C ILE A 192 15.38 -12.51 26.10
N PRO A 193 15.59 -11.24 26.52
CA PRO A 193 14.58 -10.21 26.40
C PRO A 193 14.11 -9.93 24.97
N GLN A 194 14.97 -10.06 23.97
CA GLN A 194 14.57 -9.88 22.57
C GLN A 194 13.72 -11.05 22.08
N ILE A 195 14.12 -12.30 22.40
CA ILE A 195 13.34 -13.51 22.09
C ILE A 195 11.93 -13.41 22.69
N ILE A 196 11.84 -12.98 23.96
CA ILE A 196 10.56 -12.78 24.65
C ILE A 196 9.76 -11.66 23.98
N LYS A 197 10.41 -10.56 23.58
CA LYS A 197 9.73 -9.45 22.89
C LYS A 197 9.15 -9.90 21.54
N ASN A 198 9.95 -10.59 20.73
CA ASN A 198 9.52 -11.14 19.44
C ASN A 198 8.33 -12.10 19.62
N HIS A 199 8.42 -12.99 20.61
CA HIS A 199 7.35 -13.93 20.92
C HIS A 199 6.07 -13.21 21.35
N LYS A 200 6.15 -12.22 22.24
CA LYS A 200 4.99 -11.43 22.69
C LYS A 200 4.36 -10.62 21.56
N ARG A 201 5.16 -10.12 20.61
CA ARG A 201 4.68 -9.35 19.46
C ARG A 201 4.19 -10.22 18.31
N HIS A 202 4.48 -11.52 18.33
CA HIS A 202 4.30 -12.42 17.18
C HIS A 202 4.91 -11.85 15.88
N SER A 203 6.00 -11.09 16.00
CA SER A 203 6.61 -10.33 14.90
C SER A 203 8.07 -9.99 15.20
N VAL A 204 8.87 -9.92 14.13
CA VAL A 204 10.27 -9.44 14.12
C VAL A 204 10.39 -8.09 13.43
N GLU A 205 9.28 -7.40 13.18
CA GLU A 205 9.28 -6.11 12.50
C GLU A 205 10.05 -5.04 13.29
N GLY A 206 10.93 -4.34 12.57
CA GLY A 206 11.88 -3.37 13.11
C GLY A 206 13.17 -3.99 13.69
N LEU A 207 13.34 -5.31 13.59
CA LEU A 207 14.56 -6.00 13.99
C LEU A 207 15.39 -6.34 12.75
N SER A 208 16.67 -6.00 12.76
CA SER A 208 17.57 -6.24 11.64
C SER A 208 18.12 -7.67 11.66
N LEU A 209 17.78 -8.47 10.66
CA LEU A 209 18.34 -9.82 10.50
C LEU A 209 19.87 -9.81 10.34
N ALA A 210 20.39 -8.78 9.67
CA ALA A 210 21.82 -8.63 9.39
C ALA A 210 22.65 -8.47 10.67
N LEU A 211 22.15 -7.74 11.69
CA LEU A 211 22.79 -7.63 13.00
C LEU A 211 23.03 -9.01 13.62
N PHE A 212 22.02 -9.88 13.62
CA PHE A 212 22.15 -11.22 14.18
C PHE A 212 22.99 -12.14 13.29
N SER A 213 22.98 -11.95 11.97
CA SER A 213 23.88 -12.69 11.07
C SER A 213 25.35 -12.36 11.34
N PHE A 214 25.69 -11.07 11.51
CA PHE A 214 27.05 -10.67 11.91
C PHE A 214 27.42 -11.21 13.29
N ALA A 215 26.51 -11.18 14.26
CA ALA A 215 26.75 -11.75 15.59
C ALA A 215 27.02 -13.27 15.54
N VAL A 216 26.27 -14.03 14.73
CA VAL A 216 26.47 -15.47 14.55
C VAL A 216 27.83 -15.76 13.93
N VAL A 217 28.17 -15.11 12.81
CA VAL A 217 29.47 -15.32 12.15
C VAL A 217 30.60 -14.88 13.08
N GLY A 218 30.44 -13.75 13.77
CA GLY A 218 31.39 -13.22 14.74
C GLY A 218 31.67 -14.18 15.89
N ASN A 219 30.63 -14.79 16.47
CA ASN A 219 30.76 -15.75 17.57
C ASN A 219 31.36 -17.10 17.12
N ILE A 220 30.95 -17.63 15.95
CA ILE A 220 31.51 -18.88 15.40
C ILE A 220 33.01 -18.71 15.17
N THR A 221 33.38 -17.65 14.44
CA THR A 221 34.78 -17.39 14.11
C THR A 221 35.60 -17.05 15.35
N TYR A 222 35.04 -16.35 16.32
CA TYR A 222 35.70 -16.11 17.61
C TYR A 222 36.02 -17.42 18.35
N ALA A 223 35.03 -18.31 18.52
CA ALA A 223 35.22 -19.58 19.20
C ALA A 223 36.25 -20.47 18.47
N LEU A 224 36.17 -20.54 17.13
CA LEU A 224 37.14 -21.28 16.31
C LEU A 224 38.56 -20.69 16.42
N SER A 225 38.69 -19.36 16.51
CA SER A 225 39.99 -18.70 16.68
C SER A 225 40.70 -19.16 17.95
N ILE A 226 39.96 -19.32 19.05
CA ILE A 226 40.48 -19.80 20.33
C ILE A 226 40.76 -21.31 20.24
N ILE A 227 39.81 -22.11 19.77
CA ILE A 227 39.95 -23.58 19.74
C ILE A 227 41.14 -24.04 18.87
N LEU A 228 41.39 -23.35 17.75
CA LEU A 228 42.44 -23.73 16.79
C LEU A 228 43.81 -23.13 17.12
N HIS A 229 43.93 -22.29 18.15
CA HIS A 229 45.19 -21.64 18.48
C HIS A 229 46.21 -22.67 19.05
N PRO A 230 47.35 -22.92 18.38
CA PRO A 230 48.25 -24.03 18.72
C PRO A 230 49.03 -23.81 20.02
N GLY A 231 49.08 -22.58 20.55
CA GLY A 231 49.82 -22.23 21.77
C GLY A 231 49.07 -22.44 23.09
N HIS A 232 47.90 -23.08 23.10
CA HIS A 232 47.12 -23.23 24.33
C HIS A 232 47.72 -24.26 25.30
N THR A 233 48.15 -23.80 26.47
CA THR A 233 48.35 -24.65 27.65
C THR A 233 47.02 -24.91 28.36
N ARG A 234 46.92 -25.97 29.17
CA ARG A 234 45.72 -26.29 29.97
C ARG A 234 45.22 -25.08 30.78
N GLU A 235 46.13 -24.30 31.34
CA GLU A 235 45.80 -23.11 32.14
C GLU A 235 45.25 -21.97 31.27
N THR A 236 45.89 -21.67 30.13
CA THR A 236 45.42 -20.63 29.21
C THR A 236 44.05 -20.96 28.60
N PHE A 237 43.79 -22.24 28.33
CA PHE A 237 42.50 -22.70 27.82
C PHE A 237 41.40 -22.55 28.89
N ILE A 238 41.68 -22.89 30.15
CA ILE A 238 40.73 -22.67 31.27
C ILE A 238 40.40 -21.19 31.42
N ASN A 239 41.38 -20.30 31.28
CA ASN A 239 41.15 -18.86 31.31
C ASN A 239 40.31 -18.36 30.11
N ALA A 240 40.29 -19.09 29.00
CA ALA A 240 39.49 -18.77 27.81
C ALA A 240 38.05 -19.34 27.85
N LEU A 241 37.74 -20.25 28.77
CA LEU A 241 36.41 -20.87 28.90
C LEU A 241 35.23 -19.88 29.01
N PRO A 242 35.31 -18.76 29.76
CA PRO A 242 34.19 -17.82 29.86
C PRO A 242 33.78 -17.26 28.48
N PHE A 243 34.76 -17.06 27.60
CA PHE A 243 34.60 -16.51 26.26
C PHE A 243 34.02 -17.55 25.29
N ILE A 244 34.48 -18.81 25.37
CA ILE A 244 33.94 -19.91 24.56
C ILE A 244 32.49 -20.22 24.97
N ILE A 245 32.22 -20.29 26.28
CA ILE A 245 30.87 -20.53 26.81
C ILE A 245 29.93 -19.39 26.41
N SER A 246 30.41 -18.14 26.49
CA SER A 246 29.65 -16.98 26.03
C SER A 246 29.29 -17.12 24.56
N ALA A 247 30.27 -17.35 23.68
CA ALA A 247 30.06 -17.47 22.24
C ALA A 247 29.11 -18.64 21.87
N ALA A 248 29.29 -19.81 22.48
CA ALA A 248 28.42 -20.97 22.21
C ALA A 248 26.98 -20.73 22.69
N GLY A 249 26.81 -20.13 23.87
CA GLY A 249 25.49 -19.83 24.42
C GLY A 249 24.77 -18.70 23.69
N THR A 250 25.49 -17.65 23.26
CA THR A 250 24.91 -16.60 22.41
C THR A 250 24.48 -17.14 21.07
N LEU A 251 25.26 -18.05 20.45
CA LEU A 251 24.87 -18.71 19.21
C LEU A 251 23.55 -19.47 19.34
N LEU A 252 23.32 -20.18 20.45
CA LEU A 252 22.05 -20.87 20.68
C LEU A 252 20.87 -19.90 20.67
N PHE A 253 21.00 -18.75 21.35
CA PHE A 253 19.93 -17.74 21.39
C PHE A 253 19.77 -16.98 20.07
N ASP A 254 20.86 -16.66 19.38
CA ASP A 254 20.84 -16.02 18.07
C ASP A 254 20.14 -16.95 17.05
N MET A 255 20.34 -18.27 17.14
CA MET A 255 19.61 -19.26 16.32
C MET A 255 18.10 -19.27 16.62
N ILE A 256 17.68 -19.09 17.87
CA ILE A 256 16.24 -18.95 18.21
C ILE A 256 15.66 -17.71 17.55
N ILE A 257 16.37 -16.58 17.59
CA ILE A 257 15.95 -15.34 16.91
C ILE A 257 15.86 -15.57 15.39
N TYR A 258 16.83 -16.27 14.79
CA TYR A 258 16.80 -16.63 13.37
C TYR A 258 15.58 -17.49 13.01
N ILE A 259 15.24 -18.48 13.85
CA ILE A 259 14.02 -19.29 13.68
C ILE A 259 12.76 -18.40 13.79
N GLN A 260 12.72 -17.47 14.74
CA GLN A 260 11.63 -16.49 14.84
C GLN A 260 11.50 -15.64 13.56
N PHE A 261 12.60 -15.21 12.95
CA PHE A 261 12.55 -14.49 11.66
C PHE A 261 11.90 -15.33 10.56
N LEU A 262 12.34 -16.57 10.37
CA LEU A 262 11.78 -17.46 9.35
C LEU A 262 10.30 -17.76 9.62
N TRP A 263 9.94 -18.01 10.88
CA TRP A 263 8.57 -18.33 11.27
C TRP A 263 7.63 -17.15 11.08
N TYR A 264 7.95 -15.99 11.66
CA TYR A 264 7.07 -14.82 11.63
C TYR A 264 6.99 -14.19 10.24
N ASN A 265 8.06 -14.19 9.44
CA ASN A 265 7.98 -13.73 8.05
C ASN A 265 7.09 -14.67 7.22
N ARG A 266 7.23 -16.00 7.36
CA ARG A 266 6.35 -16.95 6.68
C ARG A 266 4.89 -16.80 7.10
N GLN A 267 4.62 -16.52 8.38
CA GLN A 267 3.27 -16.23 8.85
C GLN A 267 2.74 -14.91 8.28
N LYS A 268 3.56 -13.84 8.25
CA LYS A 268 3.21 -12.55 7.63
C LYS A 268 2.84 -12.72 6.16
N ASP A 269 3.64 -13.46 5.39
CA ASP A 269 3.37 -13.73 3.97
C ASP A 269 2.06 -14.52 3.80
N LYS A 270 1.85 -15.56 4.60
CA LYS A 270 0.59 -16.34 4.59
C LYS A 270 -0.63 -15.46 4.90
N ILE A 271 -0.53 -14.58 5.89
CA ILE A 271 -1.61 -13.64 6.24
C ILE A 271 -1.86 -12.71 5.06
N LEU A 272 -0.82 -12.07 4.50
CA LEU A 272 -0.94 -11.17 3.35
C LEU A 272 -1.57 -11.85 2.11
N GLU A 273 -1.23 -13.11 1.84
CA GLU A 273 -1.84 -13.89 0.77
C GLU A 273 -3.34 -14.13 1.01
N ASN A 274 -3.72 -14.43 2.25
CA ASN A 274 -5.10 -14.73 2.65
C ASN A 274 -5.99 -13.51 2.89
N ARG A 275 -5.40 -12.31 3.00
CA ARG A 275 -6.16 -11.05 3.17
C ARG A 275 -7.12 -10.84 2.01
N ALA A 276 -8.32 -10.36 2.34
CA ALA A 276 -9.35 -10.04 1.36
C ALA A 276 -8.96 -8.81 0.53
N ILE A 277 -8.29 -7.83 1.16
CA ILE A 277 -7.85 -6.58 0.50
C ILE A 277 -6.41 -6.27 0.92
N VAL A 278 -5.58 -5.89 -0.04
CA VAL A 278 -4.23 -5.35 0.18
C VAL A 278 -4.10 -4.06 -0.63
N GLU A 279 -4.45 -2.94 -0.02
CA GLU A 279 -4.30 -1.62 -0.65
C GLU A 279 -2.82 -1.27 -0.84
N PRO A 280 -2.44 -0.64 -1.95
CA PRO A 280 -1.07 -0.20 -2.16
C PRO A 280 -0.77 1.04 -1.31
N GLU A 281 0.42 1.07 -0.73
CA GLU A 281 0.94 2.25 -0.04
C GLU A 281 1.48 3.23 -1.08
N ILE A 282 0.76 4.34 -1.27
CA ILE A 282 1.09 5.37 -2.26
C ILE A 282 1.47 6.64 -1.52
N THR A 283 2.70 7.11 -1.73
CA THR A 283 3.23 8.37 -1.18
C THR A 283 3.80 9.22 -2.31
N ILE A 284 4.11 10.48 -2.01
CA ILE A 284 4.74 11.38 -2.98
C ILE A 284 6.13 10.85 -3.38
N GLU A 285 6.89 10.36 -2.41
CA GLU A 285 8.26 9.88 -2.62
C GLU A 285 8.28 8.62 -3.49
N ASN A 286 7.34 7.70 -3.28
CA ASN A 286 7.32 6.41 -3.99
C ASN A 286 6.60 6.44 -5.34
N THR A 287 6.08 7.60 -5.76
CA THR A 287 5.44 7.82 -7.07
C THR A 287 6.08 8.95 -7.88
N ILE A 288 7.22 9.47 -7.44
CA ILE A 288 7.93 10.56 -8.11
C ILE A 288 8.32 10.23 -9.56
N ASP A 289 8.53 8.95 -9.86
CA ASP A 289 8.82 8.43 -11.21
C ASP A 289 7.59 8.42 -12.14
N LEU A 290 6.38 8.51 -11.59
CA LEU A 290 5.12 8.46 -12.34
C LEU A 290 4.55 9.85 -12.67
N ILE A 291 4.93 10.90 -11.93
CA ILE A 291 4.25 12.21 -11.99
C ILE A 291 4.32 12.89 -13.36
N ASP A 292 5.32 12.57 -14.20
CA ASP A 292 5.48 13.15 -15.54
C ASP A 292 4.48 12.54 -16.55
N LYS A 293 4.08 11.30 -16.33
CA LYS A 293 3.17 10.55 -17.22
C LYS A 293 1.73 10.50 -16.69
N TYR A 294 1.54 10.68 -15.39
CA TYR A 294 0.26 10.49 -14.73
C TYR A 294 -0.10 11.66 -13.81
N TYR A 295 -1.41 11.84 -13.61
CA TYR A 295 -1.95 12.49 -12.44
C TYR A 295 -2.23 11.41 -11.40
N VAL A 296 -1.48 11.43 -10.30
CA VAL A 296 -1.57 10.43 -9.24
C VAL A 296 -2.38 10.98 -8.07
N ALA A 297 -3.42 10.25 -7.66
CA ALA A 297 -4.21 10.54 -6.48
C ALA A 297 -3.54 9.89 -5.25
N VAL A 298 -2.59 10.63 -4.65
CA VAL A 298 -1.94 10.20 -3.40
C VAL A 298 -2.94 10.45 -2.26
N PRO A 299 -3.43 9.39 -1.58
CA PRO A 299 -4.48 9.50 -0.58
C PRO A 299 -3.97 10.06 0.75
N THR A 300 -4.87 10.62 1.55
CA THR A 300 -4.68 10.79 3.00
C THR A 300 -4.98 9.46 3.68
N PRO A 301 -4.01 8.81 4.38
CA PRO A 301 -4.24 7.52 5.01
C PRO A 301 -5.41 7.54 6.00
N ILE A 302 -6.23 6.50 5.96
CA ILE A 302 -7.25 6.24 6.98
C ILE A 302 -6.65 5.23 7.94
N GLU A 303 -6.54 5.60 9.22
CA GLU A 303 -6.02 4.70 10.24
C GLU A 303 -6.96 3.52 10.49
N SER A 304 -6.36 2.35 10.73
CA SER A 304 -7.10 1.16 11.14
C SER A 304 -7.67 1.34 12.55
N TRP A 305 -8.85 0.74 12.77
CA TRP A 305 -9.55 0.76 14.05
C TRP A 305 -8.66 0.22 15.18
N LYS A 306 -8.75 0.83 16.37
CA LYS A 306 -8.03 0.43 17.59
C LYS A 306 -9.04 0.12 18.70
N ASP A 307 -8.63 -0.69 19.67
CA ASP A 307 -9.50 -1.05 20.80
C ASP A 307 -9.93 0.19 21.63
N ASP A 308 -9.09 1.23 21.67
CA ASP A 308 -9.40 2.51 22.32
C ASP A 308 -10.52 3.30 21.61
N ASP A 309 -10.71 3.12 20.29
CA ASP A 309 -11.77 3.79 19.53
C ASP A 309 -13.16 3.32 19.99
N LEU A 310 -13.27 2.06 20.44
CA LEU A 310 -14.50 1.55 21.05
C LEU A 310 -14.80 2.26 22.37
N GLN A 311 -13.78 2.60 23.16
CA GLN A 311 -13.96 3.36 24.41
C GLN A 311 -14.38 4.80 24.11
N LEU A 312 -13.82 5.41 23.06
CA LEU A 312 -14.22 6.73 22.61
C LEU A 312 -15.70 6.74 22.18
N LEU A 313 -16.15 5.74 21.41
CA LEU A 313 -17.56 5.58 21.03
C LEU A 313 -18.50 5.45 22.24
N LYS A 314 -18.03 4.87 23.35
CA LYS A 314 -18.82 4.73 24.58
C LYS A 314 -18.94 6.01 25.40
N SER A 315 -18.08 7.00 25.15
CA SER A 315 -18.17 8.32 25.79
C SER A 315 -19.49 9.04 25.42
N PRO A 316 -19.96 10.04 26.19
CA PRO A 316 -21.17 10.79 25.85
C PRO A 316 -21.12 11.44 24.44
N ILE A 317 -19.94 11.93 24.04
CA ILE A 317 -19.70 12.48 22.69
C ILE A 317 -19.77 11.37 21.64
N GLY A 318 -19.13 10.23 21.93
CA GLY A 318 -19.14 9.05 21.06
C GLY A 318 -20.53 8.46 20.88
N GLN A 319 -21.39 8.48 21.90
CA GLN A 319 -22.76 7.98 21.82
C GLN A 319 -23.62 8.84 20.88
N ARG A 320 -23.44 10.17 20.91
CA ARG A 320 -24.09 11.06 19.95
C ARG A 320 -23.62 10.77 18.53
N PHE A 321 -22.32 10.62 18.34
CA PHE A 321 -21.77 10.25 17.04
C PHE A 321 -22.27 8.88 16.54
N ALA A 322 -22.34 7.88 17.42
CA ALA A 322 -22.87 6.57 17.11
C ALA A 322 -24.36 6.63 16.73
N ALA A 323 -25.14 7.49 17.39
CA ALA A 323 -26.53 7.72 17.03
C ALA A 323 -26.64 8.23 15.58
N ASP A 324 -25.86 9.27 15.22
CA ASP A 324 -25.84 9.81 13.85
C ASP A 324 -25.35 8.75 12.83
N LEU A 325 -24.31 7.99 13.18
CA LEU A 325 -23.74 6.92 12.36
C LEU A 325 -24.77 5.84 12.00
N PHE A 326 -25.67 5.53 12.93
CA PHE A 326 -26.67 4.47 12.77
C PHE A 326 -28.10 4.96 12.54
N THR A 327 -28.30 6.27 12.41
CA THR A 327 -29.60 6.81 12.04
C THR A 327 -29.93 6.39 10.62
N THR A 328 -31.09 5.76 10.46
CA THR A 328 -31.70 5.44 9.17
C THR A 328 -32.44 6.68 8.67
N THR A 329 -32.02 7.22 7.54
CA THR A 329 -32.71 8.31 6.86
C THR A 329 -33.96 7.78 6.16
N ASP A 330 -35.05 8.55 6.14
CA ASP A 330 -36.26 8.13 5.45
C ASP A 330 -36.01 8.04 3.94
N LEU A 331 -36.68 7.12 3.25
CA LEU A 331 -36.55 6.95 1.80
C LEU A 331 -36.92 8.20 0.99
N GLN A 332 -37.57 9.19 1.61
CA GLN A 332 -37.90 10.48 0.99
C GLN A 332 -36.77 11.49 1.13
N ASP A 333 -35.92 11.37 2.15
CA ASP A 333 -34.85 12.31 2.42
C ASP A 333 -33.78 12.27 1.33
N LYS A 334 -33.11 13.42 1.13
CA LYS A 334 -31.93 13.49 0.27
C LYS A 334 -30.76 12.82 1.01
N PRO A 335 -30.05 11.85 0.40
CA PRO A 335 -28.88 11.24 1.00
C PRO A 335 -27.82 12.29 1.40
N ASP A 336 -27.34 12.22 2.63
CA ASP A 336 -26.25 13.05 3.13
C ASP A 336 -24.91 12.41 2.79
N PHE A 337 -24.25 12.94 1.76
CA PHE A 337 -22.96 12.43 1.29
C PHE A 337 -21.81 12.66 2.28
N LYS A 338 -21.90 13.68 3.14
CA LYS A 338 -20.89 13.94 4.18
C LYS A 338 -20.95 12.87 5.26
N LEU A 339 -22.17 12.53 5.70
CA LEU A 339 -22.39 11.42 6.61
C LEU A 339 -22.01 10.10 5.93
N LEU A 340 -22.43 9.86 4.68
CA LEU A 340 -22.10 8.65 3.91
C LEU A 340 -20.58 8.44 3.81
N THR A 341 -19.82 9.48 3.47
CA THR A 341 -18.35 9.46 3.44
C THR A 341 -17.78 9.02 4.79
N SER A 342 -18.27 9.63 5.88
CA SER A 342 -17.84 9.27 7.24
C SER A 342 -18.14 7.81 7.58
N LYS A 343 -19.34 7.31 7.23
CA LYS A 343 -19.72 5.90 7.44
C LYS A 343 -18.80 4.96 6.68
N GLN A 344 -18.49 5.25 5.41
CA GLN A 344 -17.63 4.42 4.57
C GLN A 344 -16.17 4.42 5.06
N ARG A 345 -15.65 5.54 5.56
CA ARG A 345 -14.30 5.59 6.15
C ARG A 345 -14.20 4.78 7.43
N ILE A 346 -15.22 4.82 8.29
CA ILE A 346 -15.27 3.99 9.49
C ILE A 346 -15.39 2.51 9.12
N PHE A 347 -16.22 2.18 8.13
CA PHE A 347 -16.30 0.82 7.60
C PHE A 347 -14.94 0.32 7.12
N LYS A 348 -14.21 1.13 6.33
CA LYS A 348 -12.84 0.81 5.87
C LYS A 348 -11.88 0.60 7.04
N SER A 349 -11.88 1.50 8.03
CA SER A 349 -11.05 1.41 9.23
C SER A 349 -11.31 0.12 10.03
N LEU A 350 -12.57 -0.25 10.23
CA LEU A 350 -12.99 -1.51 10.87
C LEU A 350 -12.61 -2.73 10.04
N PHE A 351 -12.78 -2.67 8.71
CA PHE A 351 -12.38 -3.75 7.82
C PHE A 351 -10.87 -3.98 7.92
N GLN A 352 -10.06 -2.93 7.89
CA GLN A 352 -8.60 -3.03 8.00
C GLN A 352 -8.14 -3.60 9.35
N TYR A 353 -8.93 -3.44 10.41
CA TYR A 353 -8.69 -4.08 11.71
C TYR A 353 -9.00 -5.57 11.69
N PHE A 354 -10.13 -5.97 11.10
CA PHE A 354 -10.56 -7.38 11.09
C PHE A 354 -9.88 -8.23 10.02
N ASP A 355 -9.56 -7.67 8.84
CA ASP A 355 -9.00 -8.41 7.71
C ASP A 355 -7.73 -9.23 8.06
N PRO A 356 -6.70 -8.68 8.74
CA PRO A 356 -5.54 -9.48 9.15
C PRO A 356 -5.90 -10.56 10.17
N ILE A 357 -6.83 -10.30 11.10
CA ILE A 357 -7.27 -11.26 12.12
C ILE A 357 -8.00 -12.45 11.46
N ILE A 358 -8.90 -12.15 10.52
CA ILE A 358 -9.63 -13.15 9.74
C ILE A 358 -8.66 -13.95 8.86
N ALA A 359 -7.72 -13.28 8.20
CA ALA A 359 -6.72 -13.90 7.32
C ALA A 359 -5.73 -14.82 8.06
N GLU A 360 -5.44 -14.53 9.34
CA GLU A 360 -4.66 -15.40 10.22
C GLU A 360 -5.37 -16.73 10.48
N GLY A 361 -6.71 -16.69 10.60
CA GLY A 361 -7.57 -17.87 10.70
C GLY A 361 -7.53 -18.57 12.06
N LEU A 362 -6.98 -17.92 13.10
CA LEU A 362 -6.89 -18.48 14.46
C LEU A 362 -8.16 -18.26 15.29
N VAL A 363 -8.91 -17.21 15.00
CA VAL A 363 -10.08 -16.78 15.78
C VAL A 363 -11.27 -16.54 14.87
N ASP A 364 -12.45 -17.00 15.28
CA ASP A 364 -13.71 -16.64 14.66
C ASP A 364 -14.22 -15.34 15.28
N VAL A 365 -13.97 -14.22 14.60
CA VAL A 365 -14.36 -12.87 15.05
C VAL A 365 -15.87 -12.71 15.29
N THR A 366 -16.70 -13.60 14.73
CA THR A 366 -18.16 -13.57 14.91
C THR A 366 -18.60 -14.22 16.22
N LYS A 367 -17.74 -15.05 16.83
CA LYS A 367 -18.04 -15.82 18.05
C LYS A 367 -17.24 -15.37 19.26
N GLU A 368 -16.03 -14.85 19.04
CA GLU A 368 -15.12 -14.47 20.11
C GLU A 368 -15.68 -13.29 20.93
N PRO A 369 -15.84 -13.44 22.26
CA PRO A 369 -16.39 -12.38 23.11
C PRO A 369 -15.63 -11.05 23.03
N ALA A 370 -14.31 -11.10 22.82
CA ALA A 370 -13.47 -9.91 22.70
C ALA A 370 -13.85 -9.02 21.51
N TYR A 371 -14.30 -9.60 20.40
CA TYR A 371 -14.63 -8.88 19.17
C TYR A 371 -16.12 -8.60 18.99
N LYS A 372 -16.99 -9.19 19.83
CA LYS A 372 -18.44 -9.18 19.67
C LYS A 372 -19.03 -7.79 19.45
N GLU A 373 -18.64 -6.80 20.25
CA GLU A 373 -19.17 -5.43 20.15
C GLU A 373 -18.69 -4.73 18.88
N THR A 374 -17.38 -4.76 18.63
CA THR A 374 -16.77 -4.16 17.44
C THR A 374 -17.29 -4.80 16.14
N TRP A 375 -17.49 -6.13 16.14
CA TRP A 375 -18.06 -6.86 15.02
C TRP A 375 -19.53 -6.48 14.77
N ALA A 376 -20.30 -6.20 15.82
CA ALA A 376 -21.68 -5.74 15.68
C ALA A 376 -21.75 -4.35 15.02
N ILE A 377 -20.81 -3.45 15.34
CA ILE A 377 -20.67 -2.13 14.69
C ILE A 377 -20.34 -2.33 13.20
N TYR A 378 -19.32 -3.13 12.90
CA TYR A 378 -18.94 -3.47 11.52
C TYR A 378 -20.14 -4.02 10.73
N SER A 379 -20.80 -5.05 11.27
CA SER A 379 -21.92 -5.72 10.61
C SER A 379 -23.09 -4.78 10.36
N LYS A 380 -23.40 -3.89 11.31
CA LYS A 380 -24.48 -2.90 11.15
C LYS A 380 -24.14 -1.87 10.09
N LEU A 381 -22.88 -1.41 10.02
CA LEU A 381 -22.41 -0.51 8.96
C LEU A 381 -22.45 -1.18 7.60
N GLU A 382 -21.93 -2.40 7.47
CA GLU A 382 -21.94 -3.16 6.22
C GLU A 382 -23.36 -3.30 5.67
N ASN A 383 -24.29 -3.78 6.50
CA ASN A 383 -25.68 -3.97 6.07
C ASN A 383 -26.37 -2.65 5.69
N SER A 384 -26.00 -1.54 6.35
CA SER A 384 -26.57 -0.23 6.03
C SER A 384 -25.97 0.40 4.78
N LEU A 385 -24.68 0.18 4.52
CA LEU A 385 -23.96 0.77 3.41
C LEU A 385 -24.11 -0.04 2.14
N TYR A 386 -24.06 -1.35 2.24
CA TYR A 386 -23.97 -2.29 1.12
C TYR A 386 -24.99 -3.44 1.29
N PRO A 387 -26.29 -3.13 1.41
CA PRO A 387 -27.32 -4.14 1.67
C PRO A 387 -27.39 -5.23 0.59
N TRP A 388 -26.96 -4.90 -0.63
CA TRP A 388 -26.97 -5.76 -1.80
C TRP A 388 -25.83 -6.81 -1.85
N ILE A 389 -24.89 -6.80 -0.88
CA ILE A 389 -23.85 -7.84 -0.75
C ILE A 389 -24.49 -9.20 -0.45
N LYS A 390 -25.57 -9.19 0.35
CA LYS A 390 -26.34 -10.38 0.69
C LYS A 390 -27.47 -10.59 -0.32
N PRO A 391 -27.84 -11.85 -0.62
CA PRO A 391 -27.40 -13.08 0.04
C PRO A 391 -26.17 -13.76 -0.59
N PHE A 392 -25.63 -13.24 -1.70
CA PHE A 392 -24.60 -13.94 -2.48
C PHE A 392 -23.28 -14.10 -1.70
N TRP A 393 -22.80 -13.02 -1.08
CA TRP A 393 -21.66 -13.07 -0.16
C TRP A 393 -22.15 -12.97 1.28
N LYS A 394 -21.49 -13.66 2.23
CA LYS A 394 -21.87 -13.53 3.65
C LYS A 394 -21.55 -12.14 4.20
N ASN A 395 -20.46 -11.55 3.73
CA ASN A 395 -19.94 -10.22 4.08
C ASN A 395 -18.91 -9.76 3.03
N ALA A 396 -18.42 -8.54 3.16
CA ALA A 396 -17.47 -7.94 2.22
C ALA A 396 -16.11 -8.66 2.16
N PHE A 397 -15.68 -9.37 3.22
CA PHE A 397 -14.42 -10.13 3.23
C PHE A 397 -14.45 -11.29 2.23
N GLU A 398 -15.62 -11.86 1.95
CA GLU A 398 -15.75 -13.00 1.03
C GLU A 398 -15.74 -12.59 -0.45
N ILE A 399 -15.93 -11.31 -0.80
CA ILE A 399 -16.07 -10.85 -2.19
C ILE A 399 -14.87 -11.29 -3.03
N ASN A 400 -13.66 -10.93 -2.61
CA ASN A 400 -12.44 -11.29 -3.32
C ASN A 400 -12.06 -12.78 -3.15
N MET A 401 -12.61 -13.47 -2.15
CA MET A 401 -12.40 -14.92 -1.98
C MET A 401 -13.19 -15.74 -3.00
N THR A 402 -14.23 -15.16 -3.62
CA THR A 402 -15.04 -15.82 -4.67
C THR A 402 -14.50 -15.63 -6.10
N ILE A 403 -13.39 -14.91 -6.27
CA ILE A 403 -12.72 -14.73 -7.57
C ILE A 403 -12.30 -16.10 -8.12
N LYS A 404 -12.59 -16.33 -9.41
CA LYS A 404 -12.31 -17.60 -10.10
C LYS A 404 -11.20 -17.49 -11.13
N GLN A 405 -10.97 -16.29 -11.64
CA GLN A 405 -10.07 -16.02 -12.77
C GLN A 405 -9.20 -14.80 -12.48
N ASP A 406 -7.99 -14.77 -13.04
CA ASP A 406 -7.04 -13.69 -12.78
C ASP A 406 -7.42 -12.40 -13.50
N LYS A 407 -7.63 -12.44 -14.82
CA LYS A 407 -7.88 -11.27 -15.69
C LYS A 407 -9.10 -11.47 -16.57
N GLY A 408 -9.85 -10.41 -16.85
CA GLY A 408 -10.92 -10.44 -17.83
C GLY A 408 -11.57 -9.09 -18.12
N ILE A 409 -12.46 -9.11 -19.12
CA ILE A 409 -13.22 -7.95 -19.59
C ILE A 409 -14.67 -8.11 -19.14
N VAL A 410 -15.27 -7.01 -18.67
CA VAL A 410 -16.66 -6.92 -18.27
C VAL A 410 -17.35 -5.92 -19.18
N MET A 411 -18.45 -6.35 -19.81
CA MET A 411 -19.31 -5.48 -20.61
C MET A 411 -20.72 -5.52 -20.05
N CYS A 412 -21.42 -4.38 -20.06
CA CYS A 412 -22.84 -4.30 -19.68
C CYS A 412 -23.68 -4.14 -20.94
N VAL A 413 -24.58 -5.08 -21.21
CA VAL A 413 -25.29 -5.17 -22.50
C VAL A 413 -26.74 -5.54 -22.30
N GLY A 414 -27.64 -4.61 -22.66
CA GLY A 414 -29.06 -4.88 -22.89
C GLY A 414 -29.40 -4.97 -24.37
N GLU A 415 -30.68 -5.17 -24.68
CA GLU A 415 -31.23 -5.35 -26.03
C GLU A 415 -30.77 -4.27 -27.02
N ASP A 416 -30.82 -3.00 -26.61
CA ASP A 416 -30.49 -1.85 -27.46
C ASP A 416 -28.99 -1.73 -27.74
N GLN A 417 -28.15 -2.25 -26.84
CA GLN A 417 -26.70 -2.16 -26.95
C GLN A 417 -26.06 -3.37 -27.64
N PHE A 418 -26.85 -4.41 -27.92
CA PHE A 418 -26.40 -5.65 -28.54
C PHE A 418 -25.57 -5.41 -29.81
N LYS A 419 -26.05 -4.57 -30.74
CA LYS A 419 -25.39 -4.32 -32.02
C LYS A 419 -23.96 -3.76 -31.87
N HIS A 420 -23.77 -2.91 -30.87
CA HIS A 420 -22.49 -2.30 -30.56
C HIS A 420 -21.57 -3.34 -29.92
N ALA A 421 -22.07 -4.02 -28.88
CA ALA A 421 -21.32 -5.04 -28.15
C ALA A 421 -20.92 -6.22 -29.06
N ALA A 422 -21.80 -6.66 -29.96
CA ALA A 422 -21.51 -7.71 -30.94
C ALA A 422 -20.32 -7.32 -31.82
N SER A 423 -20.31 -6.08 -32.32
CA SER A 423 -19.21 -5.55 -33.14
C SER A 423 -17.91 -5.42 -32.34
N ALA A 424 -17.98 -4.97 -31.09
CA ALA A 424 -16.83 -4.88 -30.19
C ALA A 424 -16.26 -6.26 -29.81
N VAL A 425 -17.10 -7.25 -29.53
CA VAL A 425 -16.66 -8.63 -29.25
C VAL A 425 -15.99 -9.25 -30.47
N ARG A 426 -16.56 -9.07 -31.66
CA ARG A 426 -15.92 -9.48 -32.92
C ARG A 426 -14.58 -8.76 -33.12
N ALA A 427 -14.50 -7.46 -32.87
CA ALA A 427 -13.25 -6.70 -32.95
C ALA A 427 -12.15 -7.31 -32.05
N LEU A 428 -12.49 -7.61 -30.79
CA LEU A 428 -11.56 -8.20 -29.83
C LEU A 428 -11.07 -9.60 -30.26
N ARG A 429 -11.98 -10.44 -30.76
CA ARG A 429 -11.69 -11.83 -31.12
C ARG A 429 -11.06 -11.99 -32.50
N GLU A 430 -11.59 -11.27 -33.49
CA GLU A 430 -11.24 -11.45 -34.91
C GLU A 430 -10.14 -10.50 -35.38
N VAL A 431 -10.08 -9.26 -34.88
CA VAL A 431 -9.05 -8.28 -35.29
C VAL A 431 -7.87 -8.28 -34.33
N LEU A 432 -8.13 -8.04 -33.04
CA LEU A 432 -7.07 -7.90 -32.04
C LEU A 432 -6.54 -9.24 -31.53
N LYS A 433 -7.24 -10.35 -31.83
CA LYS A 433 -6.87 -11.70 -31.40
C LYS A 433 -6.57 -11.75 -29.89
N SER A 434 -7.46 -11.17 -29.08
CA SER A 434 -7.38 -11.27 -27.62
C SER A 434 -8.10 -12.54 -27.15
N ASP A 435 -7.45 -13.30 -26.27
CA ASP A 435 -8.01 -14.49 -25.62
C ASP A 435 -8.59 -14.20 -24.23
N LEU A 436 -8.53 -12.94 -23.77
CA LEU A 436 -9.05 -12.54 -22.46
C LEU A 436 -10.52 -12.95 -22.34
N PRO A 437 -10.93 -13.60 -21.24
CA PRO A 437 -12.31 -13.96 -21.01
C PRO A 437 -13.18 -12.70 -20.91
N ILE A 438 -14.38 -12.76 -21.50
CA ILE A 438 -15.36 -11.66 -21.49
C ILE A 438 -16.60 -12.13 -20.73
N GLU A 439 -17.02 -11.35 -19.75
CA GLU A 439 -18.29 -11.49 -19.04
C GLU A 439 -19.24 -10.39 -19.48
N ILE A 440 -20.34 -10.77 -20.11
CA ILE A 440 -21.40 -9.86 -20.55
C ILE A 440 -22.51 -9.87 -19.52
N PHE A 441 -22.62 -8.79 -18.75
CA PHE A 441 -23.64 -8.60 -17.74
C PHE A 441 -24.89 -7.98 -18.32
N TYR A 442 -26.04 -8.54 -17.93
CA TYR A 442 -27.38 -8.06 -18.30
C TYR A 442 -28.32 -8.15 -17.09
N ILE A 443 -29.45 -7.44 -17.14
CA ILE A 443 -30.44 -7.36 -16.06
C ILE A 443 -31.58 -8.34 -16.31
N ASN A 444 -31.52 -9.56 -15.77
CA ASN A 444 -32.58 -10.56 -15.94
C ASN A 444 -32.95 -10.93 -17.39
N GLN A 445 -33.84 -11.90 -17.56
CA GLN A 445 -34.17 -12.44 -18.90
C GLN A 445 -34.85 -11.45 -19.85
N TYR A 446 -35.36 -10.31 -19.36
CA TYR A 446 -36.07 -9.32 -20.17
C TYR A 446 -35.15 -8.20 -20.70
N ASP A 447 -33.95 -8.04 -20.15
CA ASP A 447 -32.97 -7.05 -20.63
C ASP A 447 -32.11 -7.57 -21.79
N LEU A 448 -31.86 -8.89 -21.87
CA LEU A 448 -31.15 -9.50 -22.99
C LEU A 448 -31.71 -10.89 -23.33
N SER A 449 -32.32 -10.97 -24.52
CA SER A 449 -32.98 -12.17 -25.06
C SER A 449 -32.02 -13.35 -25.19
N LYS A 450 -32.58 -14.56 -25.09
CA LYS A 450 -31.80 -15.80 -25.16
C LYS A 450 -31.01 -15.91 -26.47
N GLY A 451 -31.58 -15.55 -27.62
CA GLY A 451 -30.88 -15.63 -28.91
C GLY A 451 -29.63 -14.74 -28.97
N LYS A 452 -29.71 -13.52 -28.42
CA LYS A 452 -28.56 -12.61 -28.31
C LYS A 452 -27.52 -13.10 -27.29
N ARG A 453 -27.95 -13.76 -26.22
CA ARG A 453 -27.03 -14.43 -25.28
C ARG A 453 -26.30 -15.60 -25.93
N ASP A 454 -27.04 -16.47 -26.63
CA ASP A 454 -26.48 -17.60 -27.38
C ASP A 454 -25.46 -17.12 -28.44
N TYR A 455 -25.73 -15.97 -29.10
CA TYR A 455 -24.78 -15.34 -30.03
C TYR A 455 -23.44 -15.02 -29.37
N PHE A 456 -23.45 -14.39 -28.19
CA PHE A 456 -22.21 -14.09 -27.48
C PHE A 456 -21.49 -15.35 -27.00
N GLU A 457 -22.22 -16.32 -26.48
CA GLU A 457 -21.66 -17.58 -25.95
C GLU A 457 -21.10 -18.51 -27.04
N ALA A 458 -21.40 -18.25 -28.32
CA ALA A 458 -20.75 -18.91 -29.44
C ALA A 458 -19.27 -18.51 -29.60
N PHE A 459 -18.85 -17.36 -29.07
CA PHE A 459 -17.46 -16.93 -29.09
C PHE A 459 -16.64 -17.61 -27.98
N LYS A 460 -15.39 -17.96 -28.30
CA LYS A 460 -14.45 -18.54 -27.33
C LYS A 460 -14.28 -17.60 -26.12
N ASN A 461 -14.35 -18.18 -24.92
CA ASN A 461 -14.17 -17.49 -23.63
C ASN A 461 -15.11 -16.27 -23.46
N VAL A 462 -16.34 -16.34 -23.95
CA VAL A 462 -17.38 -15.32 -23.70
C VAL A 462 -18.53 -15.99 -22.99
N LYS A 463 -19.03 -15.37 -21.91
CA LYS A 463 -20.23 -15.84 -21.21
C LYS A 463 -21.16 -14.69 -20.85
N THR A 464 -22.45 -14.97 -20.78
CA THR A 464 -23.43 -14.00 -20.30
C THR A 464 -23.77 -14.26 -18.83
N VAL A 465 -24.01 -13.19 -18.07
CA VAL A 465 -24.24 -13.23 -16.62
C VAL A 465 -25.43 -12.35 -16.26
N ASP A 466 -26.44 -12.96 -15.64
CA ASP A 466 -27.56 -12.23 -15.04
C ASP A 466 -27.13 -11.62 -13.71
N ILE A 467 -26.98 -10.29 -13.67
CA ILE A 467 -26.48 -9.60 -12.47
C ILE A 467 -27.42 -9.74 -11.27
N SER A 468 -28.73 -9.91 -11.51
CA SER A 468 -29.74 -10.01 -10.45
C SER A 468 -29.61 -11.28 -9.60
N THR A 469 -28.83 -12.26 -10.09
CA THR A 469 -28.50 -13.48 -9.34
C THR A 469 -27.36 -13.29 -8.33
N ILE A 470 -26.62 -12.19 -8.42
CA ILE A 470 -25.44 -11.90 -7.59
C ILE A 470 -25.68 -10.67 -6.71
N ILE A 471 -26.26 -9.61 -7.29
CA ILE A 471 -26.52 -8.34 -6.61
C ILE A 471 -28.03 -8.17 -6.46
N ASN A 472 -28.49 -7.89 -5.24
CA ASN A 472 -29.91 -7.68 -4.97
C ASN A 472 -30.42 -6.38 -5.60
N ASP A 473 -31.31 -6.51 -6.58
CA ASP A 473 -31.86 -5.39 -7.36
C ASP A 473 -32.86 -4.52 -6.57
N GLU A 474 -33.32 -4.94 -5.39
CA GLU A 474 -34.24 -4.17 -4.55
C GLU A 474 -33.70 -2.76 -4.22
N TYR A 475 -32.41 -2.69 -3.92
CA TYR A 475 -31.72 -1.46 -3.51
C TYR A 475 -31.10 -0.70 -4.68
N THR A 476 -30.63 -1.43 -5.69
CA THR A 476 -29.91 -0.85 -6.82
C THR A 476 -30.88 -0.34 -7.89
N GLN A 477 -31.97 -1.10 -8.16
CA GLN A 477 -32.93 -0.91 -9.25
C GLN A 477 -32.20 -0.40 -10.48
N PHE A 478 -31.41 -1.30 -11.07
CA PHE A 478 -30.45 -0.96 -12.10
C PHE A 478 -31.12 -0.11 -13.18
N GLY A 479 -30.59 1.09 -13.40
CA GLY A 479 -31.10 2.03 -14.39
C GLY A 479 -29.94 2.57 -15.23
N GLY A 480 -30.05 2.42 -16.56
CA GLY A 480 -29.06 2.94 -17.50
C GLY A 480 -27.63 2.51 -17.15
N TRP A 481 -26.75 3.48 -16.93
CA TRP A 481 -25.32 3.23 -16.66
C TRP A 481 -25.00 2.66 -15.28
N ALA A 482 -25.96 2.65 -14.34
CA ALA A 482 -25.70 2.32 -12.94
C ALA A 482 -25.21 0.89 -12.72
N ILE A 483 -25.46 -0.04 -13.66
CA ILE A 483 -25.04 -1.44 -13.58
C ILE A 483 -23.50 -1.62 -13.63
N LYS A 484 -22.78 -0.71 -14.28
CA LYS A 484 -21.35 -0.84 -14.58
C LYS A 484 -20.46 -1.18 -13.36
N PRO A 485 -20.47 -0.41 -12.26
CA PRO A 485 -19.64 -0.73 -11.09
C PRO A 485 -20.05 -2.06 -10.43
N TYR A 486 -21.35 -2.40 -10.43
CA TYR A 486 -21.82 -3.67 -9.89
C TYR A 486 -21.39 -4.86 -10.76
N ALA A 487 -21.36 -4.71 -12.08
CA ALA A 487 -20.85 -5.74 -12.98
C ALA A 487 -19.35 -5.99 -12.72
N MET A 488 -18.56 -4.94 -12.51
CA MET A 488 -17.15 -5.10 -12.08
C MET A 488 -17.05 -5.86 -10.76
N LEU A 489 -17.88 -5.50 -9.77
CA LEU A 489 -17.90 -6.13 -8.46
C LEU A 489 -18.29 -7.61 -8.54
N ALA A 490 -19.37 -7.91 -9.24
CA ALA A 490 -19.94 -9.26 -9.44
C ALA A 490 -19.09 -10.16 -10.36
N SER A 491 -18.20 -9.57 -11.16
CA SER A 491 -17.36 -10.33 -12.09
C SER A 491 -16.48 -11.37 -11.40
N SER A 492 -16.19 -12.47 -12.10
CA SER A 492 -15.35 -13.54 -11.53
C SER A 492 -13.84 -13.27 -11.61
N PHE A 493 -13.44 -12.07 -12.03
CA PHE A 493 -12.06 -11.68 -12.27
C PHE A 493 -11.45 -10.93 -11.08
N ARG A 494 -10.15 -11.06 -10.84
CA ARG A 494 -9.40 -10.15 -9.94
C ARG A 494 -9.11 -8.83 -10.62
N HIS A 495 -8.49 -8.92 -11.79
CA HIS A 495 -8.10 -7.81 -12.64
C HIS A 495 -9.17 -7.62 -13.72
N VAL A 496 -9.90 -6.51 -13.63
CA VAL A 496 -11.10 -6.26 -14.41
C VAL A 496 -10.86 -5.08 -15.35
N ILE A 497 -11.18 -5.25 -16.63
CA ILE A 497 -11.40 -4.14 -17.57
C ILE A 497 -12.91 -4.02 -17.76
N LEU A 498 -13.53 -2.99 -17.19
CA LEU A 498 -14.86 -2.58 -17.64
C LEU A 498 -14.72 -1.95 -19.02
N MET A 499 -15.57 -2.35 -19.96
CA MET A 499 -15.57 -1.86 -21.33
C MET A 499 -17.01 -1.61 -21.80
N ASP A 500 -17.28 -0.38 -22.26
CA ASP A 500 -18.57 -0.03 -22.85
C ASP A 500 -18.83 -0.79 -24.16
N ALA A 501 -20.11 -0.96 -24.48
CA ALA A 501 -20.55 -1.72 -25.65
C ALA A 501 -20.03 -1.15 -26.99
N ASP A 502 -19.75 0.14 -27.05
CA ASP A 502 -19.30 0.85 -28.24
C ASP A 502 -17.84 1.34 -28.16
N VAL A 503 -17.05 0.70 -27.29
CA VAL A 503 -15.60 0.92 -27.24
C VAL A 503 -14.87 -0.01 -28.20
N PHE A 504 -13.83 0.53 -28.83
CA PHE A 504 -12.94 -0.19 -29.74
C PHE A 504 -11.49 0.18 -29.43
N MET A 505 -10.54 -0.68 -29.84
CA MET A 505 -9.13 -0.52 -29.47
C MET A 505 -8.20 -0.72 -30.67
N PHE A 506 -7.08 -0.01 -30.66
CA PHE A 506 -5.95 -0.24 -31.58
C PHE A 506 -4.93 -1.22 -31.00
N GLN A 507 -4.85 -1.30 -29.66
CA GLN A 507 -3.94 -2.20 -28.95
C GLN A 507 -4.72 -3.32 -28.28
N LYS A 508 -4.06 -4.45 -28.00
CA LYS A 508 -4.70 -5.55 -27.26
C LYS A 508 -5.10 -5.07 -25.86
N PRO A 509 -6.26 -5.48 -25.32
CA PRO A 509 -6.71 -5.04 -24.00
C PRO A 509 -5.74 -5.42 -22.87
N ASP A 510 -4.98 -6.51 -23.02
CA ASP A 510 -3.97 -6.97 -22.06
C ASP A 510 -2.94 -5.88 -21.67
N THR A 511 -2.64 -4.97 -22.62
CA THR A 511 -1.73 -3.84 -22.40
C THR A 511 -2.18 -2.91 -21.27
N LEU A 512 -3.49 -2.83 -20.99
CA LEU A 512 -4.02 -2.04 -19.86
C LEU A 512 -3.54 -2.58 -18.51
N PHE A 513 -3.37 -3.90 -18.39
CA PHE A 513 -2.82 -4.51 -17.17
C PHE A 513 -1.29 -4.38 -17.06
N GLU A 514 -0.63 -4.01 -18.15
CA GLU A 514 0.82 -3.83 -18.21
C GLU A 514 1.25 -2.40 -17.83
N ASP A 515 0.31 -1.45 -17.82
CA ASP A 515 0.52 -0.05 -17.45
C ASP A 515 1.20 0.09 -16.07
N GLU A 516 2.24 0.93 -16.00
CA GLU A 516 3.05 1.15 -14.80
C GLU A 516 2.19 1.76 -13.68
N GLY A 517 1.33 2.71 -14.03
CA GLY A 517 0.38 3.32 -13.12
C GLY A 517 -0.59 2.30 -12.53
N TYR A 518 -1.25 1.52 -13.39
CA TYR A 518 -2.15 0.44 -12.95
C TYR A 518 -1.46 -0.54 -11.99
N LYS A 519 -0.25 -0.99 -12.31
CA LYS A 519 0.51 -1.89 -11.44
C LYS A 519 0.78 -1.28 -10.07
N ARG A 520 0.98 0.04 -9.99
CA ARG A 520 1.26 0.76 -8.74
C ARG A 520 -0.01 0.92 -7.88
N THR A 521 -1.08 1.50 -8.43
CA THR A 521 -2.29 1.88 -7.68
C THR A 521 -3.37 0.80 -7.66
N GLY A 522 -3.37 -0.11 -8.64
CA GLY A 522 -4.47 -1.05 -8.86
C GLY A 522 -5.69 -0.43 -9.53
N ALA A 523 -5.66 0.85 -9.93
CA ALA A 523 -6.74 1.52 -10.65
C ALA A 523 -6.20 2.48 -11.71
N LEU A 524 -6.68 2.33 -12.94
CA LEU A 524 -6.35 3.17 -14.09
C LEU A 524 -7.64 3.75 -14.68
N PHE A 525 -7.75 5.08 -14.61
CA PHE A 525 -8.88 5.85 -15.12
C PHE A 525 -8.43 6.76 -16.27
N PHE A 526 -9.39 7.30 -17.03
CA PHE A 526 -9.12 8.12 -18.20
C PHE A 526 -9.87 9.45 -18.12
N LEU A 527 -9.22 10.53 -18.56
CA LEU A 527 -9.79 11.86 -18.53
C LEU A 527 -10.81 12.04 -19.65
N ASP A 528 -12.01 12.54 -19.34
CA ASP A 528 -12.99 12.93 -20.38
C ASP A 528 -12.50 14.20 -21.11
N ARG A 529 -13.26 14.64 -22.10
CA ARG A 529 -13.05 15.88 -22.85
C ARG A 529 -13.19 17.09 -21.94
N THR A 530 -12.43 18.14 -22.23
CA THR A 530 -12.56 19.42 -21.53
C THR A 530 -13.74 20.18 -22.15
N LEU A 531 -14.88 20.17 -21.46
CA LEU A 531 -16.15 20.71 -21.94
C LEU A 531 -16.84 21.53 -20.86
N PHE A 532 -17.60 22.56 -21.26
CA PHE A 532 -18.43 23.37 -20.36
C PHE A 532 -17.60 23.99 -19.22
N ASN A 533 -16.74 24.95 -19.58
CA ASN A 533 -15.92 25.70 -18.63
C ASN A 533 -16.77 26.52 -17.63
N ASP A 534 -16.11 27.06 -16.61
CA ASP A 534 -16.72 27.80 -15.49
C ASP A 534 -17.72 26.96 -14.67
N TYR A 535 -17.51 25.64 -14.63
CA TYR A 535 -18.34 24.70 -13.88
C TYR A 535 -18.06 24.73 -12.37
N GLU A 536 -18.74 25.64 -11.66
CA GLU A 536 -18.59 25.81 -10.21
C GLU A 536 -19.20 24.69 -9.36
N ASP A 537 -20.18 23.98 -9.91
CA ASP A 537 -21.00 23.07 -9.14
C ASP A 537 -20.22 21.84 -8.66
N GLY A 538 -19.37 21.25 -9.53
CA GLY A 538 -18.51 20.12 -9.17
C GLY A 538 -17.61 20.43 -7.98
N ARG A 539 -16.89 21.57 -8.03
CA ARG A 539 -16.04 22.03 -6.91
C ARG A 539 -16.82 22.24 -5.61
N ARG A 540 -17.99 22.87 -5.68
CA ARG A 540 -18.85 23.09 -4.51
C ARG A 540 -19.33 21.77 -3.92
N TRP A 541 -19.71 20.83 -4.79
CA TRP A 541 -20.19 19.52 -4.38
C TRP A 541 -19.08 18.72 -3.69
N LEU A 542 -17.88 18.60 -4.27
CA LEU A 542 -16.72 17.93 -3.64
C LEU A 542 -16.44 18.46 -2.22
N LYS A 543 -16.42 19.79 -2.06
CA LYS A 543 -16.20 20.44 -0.75
C LYS A 543 -17.29 20.14 0.27
N SER A 544 -18.50 19.77 -0.17
CA SER A 544 -19.62 19.55 0.73
C SER A 544 -19.52 18.21 1.47
N PHE A 545 -18.83 17.21 0.91
CA PHE A 545 -18.77 15.87 1.49
C PHE A 545 -17.37 15.27 1.68
N LEU A 546 -16.31 15.83 1.08
CA LEU A 546 -14.93 15.37 1.29
C LEU A 546 -14.25 16.17 2.41
N PRO A 547 -14.12 15.61 3.64
CA PRO A 547 -13.41 16.30 4.71
C PRO A 547 -11.90 16.35 4.48
N THR A 548 -11.36 15.35 3.79
CA THR A 548 -9.99 15.30 3.24
C THR A 548 -10.05 14.64 1.87
N TYR A 549 -9.06 14.93 1.02
CA TYR A 549 -8.98 14.45 -0.35
C TYR A 549 -7.53 14.23 -0.79
N SER A 550 -7.34 13.49 -1.88
CA SER A 550 -6.01 13.20 -2.43
C SER A 550 -5.34 14.43 -3.05
N THR A 551 -4.06 14.29 -3.38
CA THR A 551 -3.29 15.28 -4.15
C THR A 551 -3.87 15.59 -5.53
N TYR A 552 -4.73 14.73 -6.08
CA TYR A 552 -5.32 14.93 -7.40
C TYR A 552 -6.47 15.93 -7.40
N VAL A 553 -7.27 15.99 -6.33
CA VAL A 553 -8.53 16.74 -6.34
C VAL A 553 -8.30 18.21 -6.71
N GLU A 554 -7.28 18.87 -6.16
CA GLU A 554 -6.98 20.26 -6.51
C GLU A 554 -6.45 20.44 -7.95
N GLN A 555 -5.90 19.38 -8.53
CA GLN A 555 -5.40 19.35 -9.90
C GLN A 555 -6.50 19.08 -10.91
N SER A 556 -7.61 18.47 -10.49
CA SER A 556 -8.76 18.15 -11.34
C SER A 556 -9.35 19.38 -12.02
N ARG A 557 -9.96 19.16 -13.18
CA ARG A 557 -10.66 20.20 -13.95
C ARG A 557 -11.96 20.62 -13.26
N TRP A 558 -12.60 19.74 -12.49
CA TRP A 558 -13.70 20.11 -11.58
C TRP A 558 -13.27 21.16 -10.55
N TRP A 559 -12.12 20.97 -9.90
CA TRP A 559 -11.64 21.93 -8.91
C TRP A 559 -11.15 23.24 -9.53
N LYS A 560 -10.53 23.15 -10.71
CA LYS A 560 -10.10 24.32 -11.49
C LYS A 560 -11.26 24.98 -12.26
N LYS A 561 -12.43 24.34 -12.30
CA LYS A 561 -13.64 24.73 -13.05
C LYS A 561 -13.44 24.80 -14.57
N THR A 562 -12.43 24.12 -15.09
CA THR A 562 -12.10 24.17 -16.51
C THR A 562 -12.94 23.19 -17.33
N SER A 563 -13.59 22.21 -16.69
CA SER A 563 -14.49 21.26 -17.33
C SER A 563 -15.60 20.81 -16.38
N ALA A 564 -16.79 20.54 -16.91
CA ALA A 564 -17.86 19.84 -16.21
C ALA A 564 -17.71 18.30 -16.25
N HIS A 565 -16.80 17.79 -17.08
CA HIS A 565 -16.49 16.35 -17.18
C HIS A 565 -15.04 16.09 -16.80
N GLU A 566 -14.82 15.20 -15.85
CA GLU A 566 -13.49 14.81 -15.39
C GLU A 566 -13.10 13.44 -15.93
N GLN A 567 -13.92 12.42 -15.70
CA GLN A 567 -13.59 11.03 -16.04
C GLN A 567 -14.43 10.51 -17.20
N GLU A 568 -13.78 9.80 -18.13
CA GLU A 568 -14.42 8.92 -19.10
C GLU A 568 -14.48 7.49 -18.51
N SER A 569 -15.66 6.86 -18.52
CA SER A 569 -15.87 5.51 -17.98
C SER A 569 -16.09 4.42 -19.04
N GLY A 570 -15.86 4.74 -20.32
CA GLY A 570 -15.87 3.76 -21.41
C GLY A 570 -14.88 2.62 -21.20
N ILE A 571 -13.73 2.91 -20.59
CA ILE A 571 -12.85 1.91 -19.99
C ILE A 571 -12.53 2.29 -18.55
N VAL A 572 -12.64 1.33 -17.64
CA VAL A 572 -12.18 1.44 -16.25
C VAL A 572 -11.44 0.16 -15.89
N VAL A 573 -10.21 0.28 -15.37
CA VAL A 573 -9.36 -0.88 -15.07
C VAL A 573 -9.08 -0.95 -13.58
N MET A 574 -9.33 -2.10 -12.95
CA MET A 574 -9.17 -2.29 -11.50
C MET A 574 -8.53 -3.65 -11.14
N ASP A 575 -7.72 -3.69 -10.09
CA ASP A 575 -7.38 -4.90 -9.33
C ASP A 575 -8.26 -4.91 -8.07
N LYS A 576 -9.32 -5.74 -8.05
CA LYS A 576 -10.27 -5.79 -6.92
C LYS A 576 -9.58 -6.10 -5.60
N LYS A 577 -8.46 -6.82 -5.58
CA LYS A 577 -7.72 -7.09 -4.33
C LYS A 577 -7.06 -5.81 -3.78
N LYS A 578 -6.76 -4.83 -4.63
CA LYS A 578 -6.16 -3.55 -4.24
C LYS A 578 -7.17 -2.44 -3.97
N VAL A 579 -8.29 -2.41 -4.70
CA VAL A 579 -9.17 -1.22 -4.74
C VAL A 579 -10.63 -1.48 -4.37
N LEU A 580 -10.94 -2.61 -3.72
CA LEU A 580 -12.33 -2.99 -3.39
C LEU A 580 -13.09 -1.89 -2.63
N PHE A 581 -12.47 -1.16 -1.69
CA PHE A 581 -13.16 -0.08 -0.99
C PHE A 581 -13.62 1.04 -1.94
N GLY A 582 -12.78 1.43 -2.89
CA GLY A 582 -13.12 2.41 -3.91
C GLY A 582 -14.29 1.91 -4.75
N LEU A 583 -14.25 0.64 -5.18
CA LEU A 583 -15.32 0.01 -5.95
C LEU A 583 -16.64 -0.08 -5.16
N LEU A 584 -16.61 -0.46 -3.87
CA LEU A 584 -17.79 -0.48 -3.01
C LEU A 584 -18.40 0.92 -2.84
N SER A 585 -17.55 1.95 -2.68
CA SER A 585 -18.01 3.33 -2.61
C SER A 585 -18.65 3.78 -3.92
N THR A 586 -18.03 3.47 -5.07
CA THR A 586 -18.61 3.71 -6.39
C THR A 586 -19.96 3.00 -6.56
N CYS A 587 -20.08 1.72 -6.18
CA CYS A 587 -21.37 1.02 -6.21
C CYS A 587 -22.41 1.76 -5.37
N LYS A 588 -22.08 2.15 -4.13
CA LYS A 588 -22.99 2.87 -3.23
C LYS A 588 -23.40 4.23 -3.79
N MET A 589 -22.51 4.96 -4.46
CA MET A 589 -22.90 6.19 -5.17
C MET A 589 -23.90 5.96 -6.31
N ASN A 590 -23.99 4.72 -6.81
CA ASN A 590 -24.90 4.28 -7.86
C ASN A 590 -26.11 3.47 -7.34
N ASP A 591 -26.24 3.25 -6.02
CA ASP A 591 -27.49 2.82 -5.40
C ASP A 591 -28.61 3.78 -5.81
N LYS A 592 -29.85 3.29 -5.91
CA LYS A 592 -30.96 4.08 -6.46
C LYS A 592 -31.11 5.46 -5.81
N GLN A 593 -31.08 5.52 -4.48
CA GLN A 593 -31.35 6.74 -3.73
C GLN A 593 -30.24 7.77 -3.94
N GLU A 594 -28.99 7.35 -3.75
CA GLU A 594 -27.79 8.17 -3.96
C GLU A 594 -27.70 8.64 -5.41
N ARG A 595 -27.90 7.73 -6.37
CA ARG A 595 -27.89 7.99 -7.81
C ARG A 595 -28.93 9.03 -8.22
N ASP A 596 -30.21 8.73 -7.99
CA ASP A 596 -31.33 9.46 -8.56
C ASP A 596 -31.49 10.85 -7.90
N LYS A 597 -31.13 10.97 -6.62
CA LYS A 597 -31.31 12.22 -5.84
C LYS A 597 -30.04 13.08 -5.74
N VAL A 598 -28.84 12.51 -5.91
CA VAL A 598 -27.58 13.24 -5.69
C VAL A 598 -26.58 13.04 -6.81
N SER A 599 -26.01 11.84 -6.98
CA SER A 599 -24.85 11.61 -7.84
C SER A 599 -25.11 12.06 -9.28
N TYR A 600 -26.22 11.64 -9.88
CA TYR A 600 -26.55 11.97 -11.28
C TYR A 600 -27.14 13.38 -11.45
N LYS A 601 -27.26 14.17 -10.36
CA LYS A 601 -27.53 15.61 -10.44
C LYS A 601 -26.26 16.42 -10.68
N HIS A 602 -25.10 15.86 -10.33
CA HIS A 602 -23.78 16.48 -10.49
C HIS A 602 -22.93 15.80 -11.57
N SER A 603 -23.25 14.56 -11.94
CA SER A 603 -22.53 13.77 -12.93
C SER A 603 -23.42 13.41 -14.12
N HIS A 604 -22.84 13.36 -15.31
CA HIS A 604 -23.49 12.77 -16.49
C HIS A 604 -23.40 11.24 -16.44
N GLY A 605 -24.31 10.63 -15.69
CA GLY A 605 -24.32 9.19 -15.46
C GLY A 605 -23.29 8.77 -14.41
N ASP A 606 -22.73 7.58 -14.58
CA ASP A 606 -21.85 6.90 -13.63
C ASP A 606 -20.43 7.47 -13.59
N LYS A 607 -19.98 8.16 -14.64
CA LYS A 607 -18.55 8.36 -14.91
C LYS A 607 -17.76 8.96 -13.75
N GLU A 608 -18.31 10.01 -13.13
CA GLU A 608 -17.64 10.73 -12.05
C GLU A 608 -17.65 9.95 -10.73
N THR A 609 -18.58 9.01 -10.56
CA THR A 609 -18.70 8.21 -9.33
C THR A 609 -17.52 7.27 -9.10
N PHE A 610 -16.75 6.94 -10.15
CA PHE A 610 -15.56 6.12 -10.03
C PHE A 610 -14.48 6.84 -9.23
N TRP A 611 -13.98 7.98 -9.69
CA TRP A 611 -12.93 8.69 -8.95
C TRP A 611 -13.44 9.36 -7.67
N THR A 612 -14.67 9.92 -7.65
CA THR A 612 -15.18 10.54 -6.41
C THR A 612 -15.47 9.51 -5.33
N GLY A 613 -15.91 8.30 -5.69
CA GLY A 613 -16.06 7.19 -4.74
C GLY A 613 -14.72 6.78 -4.13
N PHE A 614 -13.67 6.75 -4.95
CA PHE A 614 -12.31 6.51 -4.46
C PHE A 614 -11.83 7.63 -3.51
N GLU A 615 -12.17 8.89 -3.79
CA GLU A 615 -11.90 10.01 -2.87
C GLU A 615 -12.66 9.90 -1.54
N MET A 616 -13.92 9.45 -1.55
CA MET A 616 -14.70 9.28 -0.32
C MET A 616 -13.99 8.34 0.67
N VAL A 617 -13.36 7.27 0.17
CA VAL A 617 -12.68 6.27 0.99
C VAL A 617 -11.15 6.33 0.92
N GLN A 618 -10.58 7.36 0.31
CA GLN A 618 -9.13 7.57 0.18
C GLN A 618 -8.41 6.31 -0.38
N THR A 619 -8.99 5.71 -1.43
CA THR A 619 -8.36 4.63 -2.20
C THR A 619 -7.54 5.25 -3.32
N PRO A 620 -6.27 4.87 -3.53
CA PRO A 620 -5.44 5.45 -4.56
C PRO A 620 -5.92 5.08 -5.98
N TYR A 621 -5.73 6.00 -6.92
CA TYR A 621 -5.98 5.83 -8.35
C TYR A 621 -5.11 6.80 -9.15
N LEU A 622 -5.19 6.73 -10.48
CA LEU A 622 -4.52 7.69 -11.34
C LEU A 622 -5.18 7.85 -12.70
N PHE A 623 -4.80 8.93 -13.37
CA PHE A 623 -5.13 9.25 -14.75
C PHE A 623 -3.85 9.42 -15.57
N PRO A 624 -3.71 8.81 -16.76
CA PRO A 624 -2.67 9.20 -17.70
C PRO A 624 -2.79 10.68 -18.06
N ARG A 625 -1.66 11.37 -18.25
CA ARG A 625 -1.59 12.76 -18.75
C ARG A 625 -1.85 12.81 -20.26
N SER A 626 -2.99 12.26 -20.66
CA SER A 626 -3.59 12.38 -21.97
C SER A 626 -5.06 12.71 -21.76
N TYR A 627 -5.45 13.92 -22.13
CA TYR A 627 -6.86 14.28 -22.22
C TYR A 627 -7.53 13.48 -23.35
N GLY A 628 -8.86 13.49 -23.39
CA GLY A 628 -9.61 12.93 -24.53
C GLY A 628 -9.11 13.56 -25.83
N ALA A 629 -8.50 12.75 -26.69
CA ALA A 629 -8.12 13.07 -28.06
C ALA A 629 -9.30 12.80 -29.01
N VAL A 630 -9.19 13.17 -30.28
CA VAL A 630 -10.22 12.88 -31.30
C VAL A 630 -9.64 12.03 -32.42
N LEU A 631 -10.39 11.00 -32.83
CA LEU A 631 -10.06 10.12 -33.95
C LEU A 631 -11.00 10.42 -35.13
N GLY A 632 -10.45 10.68 -36.32
CA GLY A 632 -11.26 10.91 -37.50
C GLY A 632 -10.52 11.39 -38.75
N GLY A 633 -11.27 12.00 -39.66
CA GLY A 633 -10.75 12.53 -40.92
C GLY A 633 -10.30 13.99 -40.78
N LEU A 634 -9.19 14.35 -41.43
CA LEU A 634 -8.78 15.74 -41.56
C LEU A 634 -9.75 16.51 -42.46
N GLY A 635 -10.25 17.65 -41.99
CA GLY A 635 -11.23 18.46 -42.73
C GLY A 635 -12.65 17.87 -42.73
N ASP A 636 -12.89 16.82 -41.95
CA ASP A 636 -14.21 16.22 -41.84
C ASP A 636 -15.22 17.21 -41.22
N ALA A 637 -16.51 17.00 -41.50
CA ALA A 637 -17.60 17.91 -41.12
C ALA A 637 -17.46 19.37 -41.64
N GLY A 638 -16.61 19.61 -42.65
CA GLY A 638 -16.40 20.93 -43.23
C GLY A 638 -15.47 21.83 -42.42
N ALA A 639 -14.77 21.29 -41.42
CA ALA A 639 -13.87 22.03 -40.55
C ALA A 639 -12.42 21.91 -41.04
N GLU A 640 -12.07 22.72 -42.05
CA GLU A 640 -10.78 22.66 -42.75
C GLU A 640 -9.58 22.80 -41.80
N GLY A 641 -8.66 21.84 -41.89
CA GLY A 641 -7.46 21.78 -41.05
C GLY A 641 -7.71 21.38 -39.60
N THR A 642 -8.83 20.72 -39.29
CA THR A 642 -9.09 20.10 -37.97
C THR A 642 -9.46 18.63 -38.12
N VAL A 643 -9.31 17.85 -37.05
CA VAL A 643 -9.77 16.46 -36.99
C VAL A 643 -11.04 16.39 -36.16
N CYS A 644 -12.03 15.67 -36.69
CA CYS A 644 -13.32 15.53 -36.03
C CYS A 644 -13.81 14.09 -36.07
N GLY A 645 -14.42 13.62 -34.99
CA GLY A 645 -14.88 12.24 -34.86
C GLY A 645 -15.13 11.81 -33.44
N ASN A 646 -14.60 10.65 -33.08
CA ASN A 646 -14.89 9.98 -31.81
C ASN A 646 -13.80 10.22 -30.77
N GLN A 647 -14.15 10.10 -29.49
CA GLN A 647 -13.24 10.36 -28.38
C GLN A 647 -12.22 9.24 -28.23
N LEU A 648 -10.97 9.57 -28.52
CA LEU A 648 -9.80 8.71 -28.45
C LEU A 648 -9.04 8.92 -27.14
N HIS A 649 -8.45 7.84 -26.62
CA HIS A 649 -7.50 7.88 -25.53
C HIS A 649 -6.15 7.31 -25.99
N LEU A 650 -5.09 8.00 -25.58
CA LEU A 650 -3.71 7.62 -25.90
C LEU A 650 -3.06 6.91 -24.72
N ASP A 651 -2.08 6.06 -25.00
CA ASP A 651 -1.20 5.51 -23.98
C ASP A 651 -0.19 6.56 -23.48
N THR A 652 0.61 6.21 -22.47
CA THR A 652 1.64 7.12 -21.92
C THR A 652 2.78 7.44 -22.89
N ASN A 653 2.89 6.71 -24.00
CA ASN A 653 3.80 6.99 -25.10
C ASN A 653 3.11 7.76 -26.25
N LYS A 654 1.92 8.32 -26.00
CA LYS A 654 1.12 9.13 -26.95
C LYS A 654 0.66 8.37 -28.19
N ARG A 655 0.53 7.04 -28.11
CA ARG A 655 0.00 6.22 -29.21
C ARG A 655 -1.49 5.96 -29.03
N PRO A 656 -2.29 5.90 -30.11
CA PRO A 656 -3.70 5.51 -30.04
C PRO A 656 -3.88 4.20 -29.27
N TRP A 657 -4.76 4.22 -28.25
CA TRP A 657 -5.01 3.05 -27.41
C TRP A 657 -6.40 2.50 -27.65
N TRP A 658 -7.42 3.29 -27.34
CA TRP A 658 -8.82 2.94 -27.43
C TRP A 658 -9.68 4.18 -27.62
N TRP A 659 -10.89 4.02 -28.17
CA TRP A 659 -11.83 5.12 -28.33
C TRP A 659 -13.26 4.70 -27.97
N ASN A 660 -14.07 5.69 -27.60
CA ASN A 660 -15.49 5.55 -27.31
C ASN A 660 -16.33 6.23 -28.41
N GLY A 661 -17.56 5.76 -28.63
CA GLY A 661 -18.51 6.31 -29.60
C GLY A 661 -18.79 5.43 -30.83
N GLY A 662 -18.19 4.23 -30.88
CA GLY A 662 -18.40 3.25 -31.94
C GLY A 662 -17.59 3.50 -33.22
N LEU A 663 -18.02 2.85 -34.32
CA LEU A 663 -17.40 2.93 -35.65
C LEU A 663 -18.02 3.98 -36.56
N LEU A 664 -19.15 4.55 -36.16
CA LEU A 664 -19.84 5.61 -36.89
C LEU A 664 -19.25 6.96 -36.48
N ARG A 665 -19.26 7.91 -37.42
CA ARG A 665 -18.81 9.28 -37.20
C ARG A 665 -19.58 9.99 -36.09
N ASP A 666 -20.86 9.67 -35.98
CA ASP A 666 -21.72 9.99 -34.85
C ASP A 666 -22.89 9.00 -34.87
N LYS A 667 -22.87 8.06 -33.93
CA LYS A 667 -23.88 6.99 -33.82
C LYS A 667 -25.29 7.51 -33.54
N ASN A 668 -25.43 8.73 -33.01
CA ASN A 668 -26.72 9.33 -32.67
C ASN A 668 -27.29 10.18 -33.80
N ARG A 669 -26.47 10.51 -34.82
CA ARG A 669 -26.86 11.40 -35.92
C ARG A 669 -26.88 10.73 -37.29
N TRP A 670 -25.97 9.79 -37.54
CA TRP A 670 -25.82 9.16 -38.86
C TRP A 670 -25.63 7.65 -38.76
N GLU A 671 -26.65 6.88 -39.15
CA GLU A 671 -26.65 5.42 -39.05
C GLU A 671 -25.65 4.71 -39.99
N ASN A 672 -25.25 5.38 -41.07
CA ASN A 672 -24.45 4.80 -42.16
C ASN A 672 -23.19 5.59 -42.52
N ARG A 673 -22.81 6.59 -41.71
CA ARG A 673 -21.56 7.34 -41.91
C ARG A 673 -20.48 6.81 -40.98
N TYR A 674 -19.54 6.03 -41.50
CA TYR A 674 -18.41 5.51 -40.74
C TYR A 674 -17.38 6.60 -40.42
N LEU A 675 -16.58 6.38 -39.38
CA LEU A 675 -15.35 7.13 -39.12
C LEU A 675 -14.36 6.99 -40.28
N ILE A 676 -13.59 8.04 -40.51
CA ILE A 676 -12.48 8.05 -41.45
C ILE A 676 -11.20 7.83 -40.64
N PHE A 677 -10.63 6.63 -40.71
CA PHE A 677 -9.41 6.27 -39.96
C PHE A 677 -8.17 6.78 -40.69
N THR A 678 -7.88 8.09 -40.57
CA THR A 678 -6.70 8.70 -41.19
C THR A 678 -5.85 9.48 -40.20
N HIS A 679 -6.48 10.25 -39.31
CA HIS A 679 -5.79 11.14 -38.40
C HIS A 679 -6.38 11.05 -36.99
N TYR A 680 -5.60 11.53 -36.03
CA TYR A 680 -6.10 11.89 -34.72
C TYR A 680 -5.51 13.25 -34.31
N ALA A 681 -6.18 13.94 -33.39
CA ALA A 681 -5.66 15.16 -32.79
C ALA A 681 -5.73 15.07 -31.27
N GLU A 682 -4.78 15.71 -30.59
CA GLU A 682 -4.85 15.95 -29.15
C GLU A 682 -5.08 17.43 -28.86
N GLY A 683 -5.76 17.73 -27.75
CA GLY A 683 -6.08 19.09 -27.37
C GLY A 683 -7.08 19.16 -26.23
N GLU A 684 -7.18 20.33 -25.62
CA GLU A 684 -8.17 20.65 -24.60
C GLU A 684 -9.32 21.49 -25.17
N ASP A 685 -9.15 22.21 -26.29
CA ASP A 685 -10.20 23.01 -26.92
C ASP A 685 -11.13 22.15 -27.80
N TRP A 686 -12.00 21.42 -27.10
CA TRP A 686 -13.04 20.60 -27.70
C TRP A 686 -14.24 21.43 -28.19
N GLN A 687 -14.60 21.24 -29.45
CA GLN A 687 -15.86 21.70 -30.00
C GLN A 687 -16.93 20.60 -29.89
N PHE A 688 -17.87 20.78 -28.97
CA PHE A 688 -18.90 19.78 -28.66
C PHE A 688 -19.81 19.43 -29.84
N GLU A 689 -20.31 20.43 -30.58
CA GLU A 689 -21.32 20.23 -31.64
C GLU A 689 -20.81 19.42 -32.85
N THR A 690 -19.54 19.60 -33.17
CA THR A 690 -18.90 18.97 -34.33
C THR A 690 -18.00 17.80 -33.92
N SER A 691 -17.78 17.60 -32.62
CA SER A 691 -16.81 16.66 -32.05
C SER A 691 -15.43 16.84 -32.69
N CYS A 692 -14.93 18.07 -32.70
CA CYS A 692 -13.62 18.42 -33.24
C CYS A 692 -12.69 18.93 -32.14
N ILE A 693 -11.38 18.78 -32.34
CA ILE A 693 -10.36 19.51 -31.59
C ILE A 693 -9.91 20.70 -32.44
N LYS A 694 -9.89 21.90 -31.85
CA LYS A 694 -9.58 23.14 -32.58
C LYS A 694 -8.09 23.37 -32.75
N GLU A 695 -7.26 22.81 -31.86
CA GLU A 695 -5.80 22.87 -31.96
C GLU A 695 -5.32 22.19 -33.23
N LYS A 696 -4.63 22.96 -34.09
CA LYS A 696 -4.14 22.50 -35.40
C LYS A 696 -2.68 22.07 -35.38
N ASP A 697 -1.94 22.41 -34.32
CA ASP A 697 -0.52 22.11 -34.15
C ASP A 697 -0.26 20.69 -33.64
N ARG A 698 -1.31 19.96 -33.25
CA ARG A 698 -1.21 18.64 -32.63
C ARG A 698 -2.08 17.59 -33.33
N ILE A 699 -1.98 17.59 -34.65
CA ILE A 699 -2.63 16.63 -35.54
C ILE A 699 -1.58 15.60 -35.98
N TYR A 700 -1.94 14.33 -35.91
CA TYR A 700 -1.07 13.21 -36.24
C TYR A 700 -1.78 12.28 -37.23
N GLU A 701 -1.00 11.73 -38.15
CA GLU A 701 -1.48 10.67 -39.04
C GLU A 701 -1.41 9.32 -38.31
N LEU A 702 -2.45 8.50 -38.50
CA LEU A 702 -2.40 7.11 -38.05
C LEU A 702 -1.33 6.34 -38.83
N ASN A 703 -0.66 5.39 -38.19
CA ASN A 703 0.25 4.50 -38.92
C ASN A 703 -0.54 3.47 -39.76
N GLU A 704 0.14 2.81 -40.69
CA GLU A 704 -0.49 1.85 -41.62
C GLU A 704 -1.22 0.72 -40.88
N ARG A 705 -0.66 0.22 -39.77
CA ARG A 705 -1.31 -0.81 -38.96
C ARG A 705 -2.62 -0.31 -38.34
N GLU A 706 -2.65 0.91 -37.84
CA GLU A 706 -3.85 1.53 -37.26
C GLU A 706 -4.94 1.77 -38.32
N LYS A 707 -4.55 2.24 -39.51
CA LYS A 707 -5.45 2.37 -40.66
C LYS A 707 -6.06 1.01 -41.05
N GLU A 708 -5.23 -0.02 -41.19
CA GLU A 708 -5.68 -1.38 -41.50
C GLU A 708 -6.64 -1.94 -40.44
N ILE A 709 -6.40 -1.66 -39.15
CA ILE A 709 -7.31 -2.05 -38.07
C ILE A 709 -8.67 -1.36 -38.28
N GLY A 710 -8.67 -0.04 -38.50
CA GLY A 710 -9.89 0.73 -38.75
C GLY A 710 -10.72 0.19 -39.91
N GLU A 711 -10.08 -0.11 -41.04
CA GLU A 711 -10.72 -0.68 -42.23
C GLU A 711 -11.35 -2.06 -41.94
N LYS A 712 -10.60 -2.96 -41.30
CA LYS A 712 -11.10 -4.29 -40.91
C LYS A 712 -12.31 -4.19 -39.96
N LEU A 713 -12.30 -3.25 -39.03
CA LEU A 713 -13.42 -3.04 -38.12
C LEU A 713 -14.69 -2.58 -38.85
N ILE A 714 -14.55 -1.67 -39.82
CA ILE A 714 -15.67 -1.24 -40.67
C ILE A 714 -16.21 -2.41 -41.49
N GLU A 715 -15.33 -3.24 -42.07
CA GLU A 715 -15.73 -4.43 -42.83
C GLU A 715 -16.56 -5.40 -41.97
N LEU A 716 -16.07 -5.71 -40.75
CA LEU A 716 -16.76 -6.59 -39.81
C LEU A 716 -18.15 -6.06 -39.41
N ASP A 717 -18.30 -4.76 -39.16
CA ASP A 717 -19.62 -4.19 -38.84
C ASP A 717 -20.56 -4.23 -40.06
N LYS A 718 -20.05 -4.00 -41.28
CA LYS A 718 -20.84 -4.15 -42.51
C LYS A 718 -21.31 -5.59 -42.72
N GLU A 719 -20.49 -6.58 -42.41
CA GLU A 719 -20.89 -8.00 -42.44
C GLU A 719 -21.99 -8.29 -41.43
N ARG A 720 -21.85 -7.81 -40.18
CA ARG A 720 -22.88 -7.98 -39.14
C ARG A 720 -24.20 -7.36 -39.59
N LYS A 721 -24.17 -6.12 -40.12
CA LYS A 721 -25.38 -5.45 -40.63
C LYS A 721 -26.11 -6.27 -41.71
N LYS A 722 -25.38 -6.98 -42.57
CA LYS A 722 -25.98 -7.88 -43.58
C LYS A 722 -26.62 -9.14 -42.98
N ALA A 723 -26.11 -9.61 -41.85
CA ALA A 723 -26.61 -10.80 -41.16
C ALA A 723 -27.86 -10.53 -40.32
N ASP A 724 -28.04 -9.30 -39.82
CA ASP A 724 -29.23 -8.86 -39.06
C ASP A 724 -30.46 -8.56 -39.96
N ASP A 725 -30.29 -8.51 -41.30
CA ASP A 725 -31.38 -8.42 -42.30
C ASP A 725 -31.97 -9.81 -42.65
N ILE A 726 -31.58 -10.88 -41.92
CA ILE A 726 -32.06 -12.27 -42.02
C ILE A 726 -32.57 -12.71 -40.64
#